data_AF-A0A7S2RGH5-F1
#
_entry.id   AF-A0A7S2RGH5-F1
#
_cell.length_a   1.000
_cell.length_b   1.000
_cell.length_c   1.000
_cell.angle_alpha   90.00
_cell.angle_beta   90.00
_cell.angle_gamma   90.00
#
_symmetry.space_group_name_H-M   'P 1'
#
loop_
_entity.id
_entity.type
_entity.pdbx_description
1 polymer ?
#
loop_
_entity_poly.entity_id
_entity_poly.type
_entity_poly.pdbx_seq_one_letter_code
_entity_poly.pdbx_strand_id
1 'polypeptide(L)'
;MEESRPEEEVAVMESRRSSSFSDTSLSPSEILRDLVSGDGSASVSIEQWEVFLEAIETRTKATMASIQNVLVGHHPEYSGTFACSQQVSVQLAKLRQDLDKALENASSENSPDGNAMVYANEKNRIFEELQRLEGLMGVLQGLDEIQRCFEKLDALLDKNQLEQGAKQVELAEEKLDELLRNAEEFVESKVYRAIRIQIRRKKAKLVSQSERVVNVALVIGSLEISVKSMDGRRDQTSLGQALRALATLGALRSTLSGNFSRNLLTKVVLPIAGDPGLRVDIENNTCSVVRRESQNHKKTNVFDNLAQVFHFISGSILEENADWMSLLAAAIWGQVDTTQKNRFVANRSKPATPENLSQALLQLLVDSLPEEVSGLALYQSISQRAKHFEDDLVELGLVPSTMLVLSPFLDDVQMHLAQKRRSSLLHEVREFVLSDYHSELQVGSKETVDGLLQLEKMRVSECAKRTLDCVYSALEEAVHSSLETTGEEGLCQVMYNTARDSLELFRALVPIVHKTLLNSQEGLCTGLLFHNDCLYFAHHLLLLAHKYRSKMPPALQDQVVTVDLVPVFRESANKILKSHINMQIKSMTESCLVAGKEDEPVIEVLIDRVKRCENALIVLTTELSRSLPVSVLRRTLHTVGNAVVGKVIDFITMYKQNQAATMMMNEKLSLRQIIQNFKEKVIELTVTDTKDVSKSVPNLLALTQLCASLDYISYQVYNDMVSEGQLNALSLVQVKGLGKFLFPGEEN
;
A
#
# COMPACT_ATOMS: atom_id res chain seq x y z
N MET A 1 -5.26 -100.92 31.12
CA MET A 1 -4.78 -101.32 32.45
C MET A 1 -5.33 -100.28 33.40
N GLU A 2 -6.62 -100.42 33.71
CA GLU A 2 -7.16 -101.20 34.85
C GLU A 2 -7.27 -100.25 36.06
N GLU A 3 -8.48 -99.78 36.37
CA GLU A 3 -9.53 -100.45 37.20
C GLU A 3 -9.43 -99.89 38.63
N SER A 4 -10.36 -99.01 39.05
CA SER A 4 -11.62 -99.31 39.76
C SER A 4 -11.47 -99.48 41.28
N ARG A 5 -12.17 -98.59 42.01
CA ARG A 5 -12.76 -98.64 43.39
C ARG A 5 -13.26 -100.04 43.83
N PRO A 6 -13.76 -100.31 45.08
CA PRO A 6 -14.18 -99.41 46.20
C PRO A 6 -13.94 -99.93 47.66
N GLU A 7 -14.36 -99.09 48.63
CA GLU A 7 -15.11 -99.36 49.89
C GLU A 7 -14.80 -100.57 50.79
N GLU A 8 -14.57 -100.29 52.08
CA GLU A 8 -15.25 -101.01 53.17
C GLU A 8 -15.43 -100.10 54.40
N GLU A 9 -16.69 -99.70 54.61
CA GLU A 9 -17.24 -99.00 55.77
C GLU A 9 -18.30 -99.96 56.35
N VAL A 10 -18.13 -100.52 57.56
CA VAL A 10 -19.27 -100.92 58.43
C VAL A 10 -18.86 -100.86 59.90
N ALA A 11 -19.32 -99.79 60.55
CA ALA A 11 -20.05 -99.71 61.81
C ALA A 11 -19.54 -100.45 63.07
N VAL A 12 -19.40 -99.68 64.16
CA VAL A 12 -20.41 -99.63 65.24
C VAL A 12 -20.44 -98.20 65.85
N MET A 13 -21.55 -97.49 65.58
CA MET A 13 -22.11 -96.37 66.36
C MET A 13 -22.34 -96.82 67.82
N GLU A 14 -22.18 -96.02 68.87
CA GLU A 14 -22.96 -94.80 69.11
C GLU A 14 -22.49 -94.07 70.39
N SER A 15 -22.69 -92.74 70.40
CA SER A 15 -22.71 -91.81 71.56
C SER A 15 -21.35 -91.48 72.24
N ARG A 16 -20.84 -90.24 72.29
CA ARG A 16 -21.48 -88.91 72.31
C ARG A 16 -20.44 -87.80 72.07
N ARG A 17 -20.91 -86.75 71.37
CA ARG A 17 -20.42 -85.35 71.29
C ARG A 17 -19.28 -85.00 70.31
N SER A 18 -19.74 -84.62 69.12
CA SER A 18 -19.22 -83.56 68.23
C SER A 18 -18.66 -82.31 68.92
N SER A 19 -17.50 -81.83 68.45
CA SER A 19 -17.33 -80.45 67.97
C SER A 19 -15.99 -80.29 67.20
N SER A 20 -16.12 -80.34 65.87
CA SER A 20 -15.41 -79.60 64.82
C SER A 20 -14.08 -78.89 65.11
N PHE A 21 -13.05 -79.35 64.40
CA PHE A 21 -11.91 -78.56 63.91
C PHE A 21 -12.36 -77.57 62.82
N SER A 22 -11.85 -76.33 62.85
CA SER A 22 -11.89 -75.39 61.73
C SER A 22 -10.65 -74.47 61.75
N ASP A 23 -10.03 -74.34 60.58
CA ASP A 23 -9.29 -73.20 60.02
C ASP A 23 -8.81 -72.09 60.98
N THR A 24 -7.49 -71.87 61.03
CA THR A 24 -6.88 -70.71 61.68
C THR A 24 -6.02 -69.93 60.69
N SER A 25 -6.65 -69.16 59.79
CA SER A 25 -6.04 -67.98 59.17
C SER A 25 -6.44 -66.76 60.00
N LEU A 26 -5.65 -66.44 61.02
CA LEU A 26 -5.91 -65.36 61.98
C LEU A 26 -5.85 -63.97 61.31
N SER A 27 -6.76 -63.07 61.69
CA SER A 27 -6.74 -61.68 61.23
C SER A 27 -5.62 -60.88 61.94
N PRO A 28 -4.98 -59.87 61.30
CA PRO A 28 -3.95 -59.04 61.94
C PRO A 28 -4.42 -58.34 63.23
N SER A 29 -5.73 -58.11 63.34
CA SER A 29 -6.42 -57.57 64.52
C SER A 29 -6.55 -58.55 65.70
N GLU A 30 -6.48 -59.86 65.45
CA GLU A 30 -6.48 -60.90 66.49
C GLU A 30 -5.06 -61.17 66.99
N ILE A 31 -4.06 -61.15 66.09
CA ILE A 31 -2.64 -61.27 66.46
C ILE A 31 -2.21 -60.09 67.35
N LEU A 32 -2.66 -58.87 67.04
CA LEU A 32 -2.49 -57.69 67.89
C LEU A 32 -3.17 -57.80 69.26
N ARG A 33 -4.23 -58.60 69.40
CA ARG A 33 -4.94 -58.78 70.67
C ARG A 33 -4.24 -59.80 71.58
N ASP A 34 -3.74 -60.88 71.00
CA ASP A 34 -2.96 -61.89 71.74
C ASP A 34 -1.58 -61.35 72.17
N LEU A 35 -0.98 -60.43 71.41
CA LEU A 35 0.27 -59.74 71.78
C LEU A 35 0.12 -58.79 73.00
N VAL A 36 -1.09 -58.29 73.28
CA VAL A 36 -1.35 -57.27 74.31
C VAL A 36 -1.88 -57.85 75.62
N SER A 37 -2.30 -59.12 75.64
CA SER A 37 -3.01 -59.72 76.79
C SER A 37 -2.22 -60.75 77.62
N GLY A 38 -0.91 -60.92 77.38
CA GLY A 38 -0.04 -61.77 78.20
C GLY A 38 0.59 -61.02 79.37
N ASP A 39 0.39 -61.51 80.60
CA ASP A 39 0.90 -60.93 81.85
C ASP A 39 2.43 -60.66 81.84
N GLY A 40 2.80 -59.39 81.76
CA GLY A 40 3.79 -58.70 82.61
C GLY A 40 5.25 -59.15 82.73
N SER A 41 5.75 -60.17 82.01
CA SER A 41 7.18 -60.56 82.15
C SER A 41 7.86 -61.31 81.00
N ALA A 42 7.29 -61.38 79.79
CA ALA A 42 7.96 -62.00 78.64
C ALA A 42 8.20 -60.98 77.52
N SER A 43 9.47 -60.75 77.17
CA SER A 43 9.88 -60.01 75.98
C SER A 43 9.30 -60.66 74.72
N VAL A 44 8.54 -59.90 73.93
CA VAL A 44 8.05 -60.30 72.61
C VAL A 44 9.25 -60.62 71.72
N SER A 45 9.33 -61.84 71.18
CA SER A 45 10.45 -62.29 70.34
C SER A 45 10.35 -61.71 68.92
N ILE A 46 11.51 -61.40 68.31
CA ILE A 46 11.66 -60.86 66.94
C ILE A 46 10.83 -61.62 65.89
N GLU A 47 10.73 -62.94 66.04
CA GLU A 47 9.95 -63.82 65.14
C GLU A 47 8.46 -63.46 65.07
N GLN A 48 7.86 -62.88 66.13
CA GLN A 48 6.45 -62.51 66.14
C GLN A 48 6.17 -61.19 65.41
N TRP A 49 7.15 -60.28 65.39
CA TRP A 49 7.11 -59.05 64.60
C TRP A 49 7.35 -59.31 63.11
N GLU A 50 8.21 -60.28 62.77
CA GLU A 50 8.40 -60.74 61.39
C GLU A 50 7.10 -61.30 60.80
N VAL A 51 6.34 -62.10 61.56
CA VAL A 51 5.03 -62.63 61.13
C VAL A 51 3.99 -61.52 60.93
N PHE A 52 4.01 -60.49 61.78
CA PHE A 52 3.12 -59.34 61.63
C PHE A 52 3.49 -58.46 60.42
N LEU A 53 4.78 -58.24 60.19
CA LEU A 53 5.28 -57.53 59.01
C LEU A 53 4.97 -58.30 57.73
N GLU A 54 5.18 -59.62 57.71
CA GLU A 54 4.84 -60.47 56.57
C GLU A 54 3.32 -60.47 56.31
N ALA A 55 2.48 -60.42 57.35
CA ALA A 55 1.02 -60.32 57.24
C ALA A 55 0.54 -58.94 56.71
N ILE A 56 1.19 -57.86 57.11
CA ILE A 56 0.92 -56.53 56.56
C ILE A 56 1.40 -56.47 55.11
N GLU A 57 2.64 -56.87 54.84
CA GLU A 57 3.23 -56.79 53.50
C GLU A 57 2.50 -57.68 52.49
N THR A 58 2.06 -58.88 52.88
CA THR A 58 1.19 -59.73 52.05
C THR A 58 -0.17 -59.10 51.81
N ARG A 59 -0.76 -58.42 52.80
CA ARG A 59 -2.02 -57.69 52.61
C ARG A 59 -1.85 -56.46 51.74
N THR A 60 -0.74 -55.72 51.83
CA THR A 60 -0.41 -54.58 50.96
C THR A 60 -0.13 -55.04 49.54
N LYS A 61 0.58 -56.16 49.36
CA LYS A 61 0.81 -56.77 48.04
C LYS A 61 -0.48 -57.35 47.45
N ALA A 62 -1.37 -57.92 48.26
CA ALA A 62 -2.67 -58.42 47.81
C ALA A 62 -3.63 -57.28 47.42
N THR A 63 -3.64 -56.16 48.17
CA THR A 63 -4.41 -54.97 47.77
C THR A 63 -3.79 -54.30 46.55
N MET A 64 -2.47 -54.21 46.45
CA MET A 64 -1.77 -53.67 45.28
C MET A 64 -2.02 -54.53 44.03
N ALA A 65 -1.99 -55.86 44.15
CA ALA A 65 -2.31 -56.79 43.06
C ALA A 65 -3.79 -56.76 42.68
N SER A 66 -4.70 -56.58 43.65
CA SER A 66 -6.13 -56.35 43.39
C SER A 66 -6.34 -55.02 42.64
N ILE A 67 -5.69 -53.95 43.08
CA ILE A 67 -5.71 -52.63 42.42
C ILE A 67 -5.08 -52.72 41.01
N GLN A 68 -3.98 -53.47 40.82
CA GLN A 68 -3.33 -53.68 39.51
C GLN A 68 -4.18 -54.52 38.57
N ASN A 69 -4.79 -55.62 39.05
CA ASN A 69 -5.67 -56.46 38.24
C ASN A 69 -6.97 -55.73 37.86
N VAL A 70 -7.48 -54.84 38.73
CA VAL A 70 -8.61 -53.95 38.44
C VAL A 70 -8.23 -52.82 37.48
N LEU A 71 -7.02 -52.25 37.60
CA LEU A 71 -6.48 -51.24 36.68
C LEU A 71 -6.20 -51.79 35.28
N VAL A 72 -5.66 -53.01 35.18
CA VAL A 72 -5.29 -53.66 33.91
C VAL A 72 -6.52 -54.27 33.23
N GLY A 73 -7.48 -54.80 34.01
CA GLY A 73 -8.71 -55.40 33.48
C GLY A 73 -9.75 -54.40 32.93
N HIS A 74 -9.76 -53.15 33.40
CA HIS A 74 -10.81 -52.16 33.09
C HIS A 74 -10.33 -50.95 32.28
N HIS A 75 -9.37 -51.17 31.38
CA HIS A 75 -8.90 -50.16 30.43
C HIS A 75 -9.98 -49.51 29.50
N PRO A 76 -11.18 -50.09 29.24
CA PRO A 76 -12.24 -49.44 28.48
C PRO A 76 -13.31 -48.73 29.33
N GLU A 77 -13.32 -48.91 30.67
CA GLU A 77 -14.39 -48.42 31.56
C GLU A 77 -13.98 -47.18 32.38
N TYR A 78 -13.08 -46.35 31.85
CA TYR A 78 -12.72 -45.05 32.41
C TYR A 78 -13.88 -44.01 32.43
N SER A 79 -15.12 -44.41 32.10
CA SER A 79 -16.33 -43.63 32.40
C SER A 79 -16.84 -43.83 33.83
N GLY A 80 -16.42 -44.90 34.52
CA GLY A 80 -16.83 -45.24 35.89
C GLY A 80 -15.89 -44.73 36.99
N THR A 81 -14.85 -43.96 36.65
CA THR A 81 -13.80 -43.53 37.60
C THR A 81 -14.26 -42.61 38.73
N PHE A 82 -15.51 -42.14 38.73
CA PHE A 82 -15.98 -41.17 39.74
C PHE A 82 -16.74 -41.77 40.93
N ALA A 83 -17.27 -42.99 40.84
CA ALA A 83 -17.80 -43.67 42.02
C ALA A 83 -16.68 -44.16 42.96
N CYS A 84 -15.50 -44.46 42.41
CA CYS A 84 -14.36 -44.96 43.17
C CYS A 84 -13.65 -43.84 43.97
N SER A 85 -13.72 -42.57 43.56
CA SER A 85 -13.08 -41.44 44.27
C SER A 85 -13.60 -41.26 45.70
N GLN A 86 -14.93 -41.35 45.90
CA GLN A 86 -15.53 -41.17 47.23
C GLN A 86 -15.17 -42.32 48.19
N GLN A 87 -15.06 -43.55 47.65
CA GLN A 87 -14.57 -44.72 48.38
C GLN A 87 -13.07 -44.62 48.70
N VAL A 88 -12.27 -44.12 47.75
CA VAL A 88 -10.83 -43.88 47.93
C VAL A 88 -10.60 -42.79 48.98
N SER A 89 -11.35 -41.68 48.97
CA SER A 89 -11.25 -40.60 49.97
C SER A 89 -11.56 -41.09 51.40
N VAL A 90 -12.59 -41.93 51.56
CA VAL A 90 -12.93 -42.55 52.86
C VAL A 90 -11.84 -43.54 53.31
N GLN A 91 -11.25 -44.30 52.38
CA GLN A 91 -10.15 -45.21 52.69
C GLN A 91 -8.85 -44.48 53.00
N LEU A 92 -8.58 -43.35 52.35
CA LEU A 92 -7.42 -42.48 52.61
C LEU A 92 -7.51 -41.81 53.97
N ALA A 93 -8.72 -41.38 54.38
CA ALA A 93 -8.98 -40.85 55.72
C ALA A 93 -8.76 -41.92 56.81
N LYS A 94 -9.18 -43.16 56.56
CA LYS A 94 -8.90 -44.29 57.47
C LYS A 94 -7.41 -44.63 57.54
N LEU A 95 -6.72 -44.68 56.40
CA LEU A 95 -5.29 -44.97 56.36
C LEU A 95 -4.48 -43.90 57.12
N ARG A 96 -4.87 -42.63 57.00
CA ARG A 96 -4.28 -41.52 57.78
C ARG A 96 -4.48 -41.71 59.28
N GLN A 97 -5.69 -42.05 59.71
CA GLN A 97 -6.00 -42.31 61.11
C GLN A 97 -5.22 -43.51 61.67
N ASP A 98 -4.97 -44.53 60.84
CA ASP A 98 -4.18 -45.71 61.23
C ASP A 98 -2.67 -45.40 61.23
N LEU A 99 -2.20 -44.52 60.34
CA LEU A 99 -0.82 -44.01 60.29
C LEU A 99 -0.50 -43.16 61.52
N ASP A 100 -1.38 -42.22 61.87
CA ASP A 100 -1.22 -41.34 63.03
C ASP A 100 -1.14 -42.15 64.34
N LYS A 101 -1.97 -43.20 64.47
CA LYS A 101 -1.92 -44.15 65.60
C LYS A 101 -0.65 -44.98 65.64
N ALA A 102 -0.13 -45.41 64.48
CA ALA A 102 1.13 -46.14 64.42
C ALA A 102 2.32 -45.24 64.80
N LEU A 103 2.29 -43.96 64.43
CA LEU A 103 3.30 -42.95 64.80
C LEU A 103 3.27 -42.60 66.29
N GLU A 104 2.07 -42.49 66.89
CA GLU A 104 1.91 -42.30 68.35
C GLU A 104 2.44 -43.52 69.13
N ASN A 105 2.14 -44.73 68.69
CA ASN A 105 2.60 -45.96 69.36
C ASN A 105 4.12 -46.14 69.24
N ALA A 106 4.71 -45.89 68.07
CA ALA A 106 6.15 -45.96 67.85
C ALA A 106 6.96 -44.92 68.67
N SER A 107 6.30 -43.86 69.16
CA SER A 107 6.90 -42.83 70.00
C SER A 107 6.87 -43.19 71.50
N SER A 108 6.17 -44.25 71.91
CA SER A 108 5.80 -44.49 73.32
C SER A 108 6.55 -45.60 74.06
N GLU A 109 7.38 -46.43 73.41
CA GLU A 109 8.18 -47.46 74.11
C GLU A 109 9.67 -47.10 74.20
N ASN A 110 10.05 -46.46 75.31
CA ASN A 110 11.43 -46.36 75.76
C ASN A 110 11.76 -47.54 76.69
N SER A 111 12.46 -48.57 76.21
CA SER A 111 13.34 -49.36 77.08
C SER A 111 14.59 -49.82 76.32
N PRO A 112 15.79 -49.73 76.92
CA PRO A 112 17.05 -50.03 76.23
C PRO A 112 17.48 -51.46 76.53
N ASP A 113 17.76 -52.28 75.49
CA ASP A 113 18.84 -53.26 75.54
C ASP A 113 19.19 -53.85 74.15
N GLY A 114 20.49 -53.94 73.87
CA GLY A 114 21.12 -54.88 72.93
C GLY A 114 21.02 -54.63 71.41
N ASN A 115 19.85 -54.28 70.88
CA ASN A 115 19.59 -54.30 69.43
C ASN A 115 19.54 -52.91 68.76
N ALA A 116 20.09 -51.89 69.41
CA ALA A 116 19.91 -50.47 69.04
C ALA A 116 20.31 -50.10 67.60
N MET A 117 21.27 -50.80 66.98
CA MET A 117 21.69 -50.50 65.60
C MET A 117 20.81 -51.16 64.53
N VAL A 118 20.28 -52.36 64.81
CA VAL A 118 19.29 -53.04 63.94
C VAL A 118 17.94 -52.34 64.06
N TYR A 119 17.51 -52.02 65.30
CA TYR A 119 16.31 -51.21 65.54
C TYR A 119 16.40 -49.80 64.95
N ALA A 120 17.56 -49.13 64.99
CA ALA A 120 17.72 -47.82 64.34
C ALA A 120 17.66 -47.91 62.81
N ASN A 121 18.26 -48.93 62.20
CA ASN A 121 18.21 -49.14 60.75
C ASN A 121 16.80 -49.55 60.28
N GLU A 122 16.11 -50.41 61.02
CA GLU A 122 14.70 -50.78 60.74
C GLU A 122 13.76 -49.61 60.98
N LYS A 123 13.96 -48.82 62.05
CA LYS A 123 13.22 -47.59 62.29
C LYS A 123 13.43 -46.58 61.17
N ASN A 124 14.65 -46.41 60.67
CA ASN A 124 14.93 -45.53 59.52
C ASN A 124 14.29 -46.06 58.24
N ARG A 125 14.31 -47.38 58.00
CA ARG A 125 13.64 -48.00 56.84
C ARG A 125 12.12 -47.83 56.90
N ILE A 126 11.51 -48.02 58.07
CA ILE A 126 10.07 -47.78 58.29
C ILE A 126 9.77 -46.29 58.14
N PHE A 127 10.63 -45.40 58.64
CA PHE A 127 10.47 -43.96 58.49
C PHE A 127 10.57 -43.51 57.02
N GLU A 128 11.49 -44.08 56.25
CA GLU A 128 11.60 -43.85 54.80
C GLU A 128 10.36 -44.36 54.05
N GLU A 129 9.85 -45.54 54.39
CA GLU A 129 8.61 -46.07 53.78
C GLU A 129 7.37 -45.26 54.20
N LEU A 130 7.29 -44.80 55.44
CA LEU A 130 6.24 -43.90 55.93
C LEU A 130 6.30 -42.54 55.23
N GLN A 131 7.49 -41.96 55.07
CA GLN A 131 7.68 -40.71 54.34
C GLN A 131 7.30 -40.86 52.86
N ARG A 132 7.58 -42.02 52.25
CA ARG A 132 7.13 -42.38 50.90
C ARG A 132 5.61 -42.47 50.80
N LEU A 133 4.95 -43.08 51.79
CA LEU A 133 3.49 -43.19 51.87
C LEU A 133 2.83 -41.83 52.13
N GLU A 134 3.43 -40.99 52.96
CA GLU A 134 2.98 -39.62 53.23
C GLU A 134 3.07 -38.75 51.96
N GLY A 135 4.17 -38.86 51.20
CA GLY A 135 4.32 -38.20 49.90
C GLY A 135 3.28 -38.65 48.87
N LEU A 136 3.00 -39.96 48.77
CA LEU A 136 1.94 -40.51 47.91
C LEU A 136 0.54 -40.06 48.36
N MET A 137 0.29 -39.98 49.67
CA MET A 137 -0.97 -39.46 50.20
C MET A 137 -1.15 -37.97 49.87
N GLY A 138 -0.08 -37.17 49.93
CA GLY A 138 -0.10 -35.76 49.50
C GLY A 138 -0.48 -35.60 48.03
N VAL A 139 0.06 -36.44 47.15
CA VAL A 139 -0.33 -36.48 45.72
C VAL A 139 -1.81 -36.82 45.56
N LEU A 140 -2.30 -37.85 46.25
CA LEU A 140 -3.71 -38.26 46.15
C LEU A 140 -4.67 -37.18 46.69
N GLN A 141 -4.27 -36.43 47.72
CA GLN A 141 -5.05 -35.30 48.24
C GLN A 141 -5.15 -34.16 47.22
N GLY A 142 -4.04 -33.76 46.59
CA GLY A 142 -4.11 -32.74 45.56
C GLY A 142 -4.88 -33.18 44.32
N LEU A 143 -4.84 -34.47 43.95
CA LEU A 143 -5.69 -35.01 42.89
C LEU A 143 -7.18 -34.95 43.24
N ASP A 144 -7.56 -35.21 44.49
CA ASP A 144 -8.94 -35.04 44.97
C ASP A 144 -9.37 -33.56 44.94
N GLU A 145 -8.49 -32.62 45.30
CA GLU A 145 -8.77 -31.18 45.23
C GLU A 145 -9.04 -30.70 43.80
N ILE A 146 -8.22 -31.13 42.82
CA ILE A 146 -8.43 -30.84 41.40
C ILE A 146 -9.76 -31.45 40.93
N GLN A 147 -10.08 -32.67 41.37
CA GLN A 147 -11.33 -33.33 41.02
C GLN A 147 -12.56 -32.59 41.55
N ARG A 148 -12.52 -32.10 42.80
CA ARG A 148 -13.59 -31.24 43.34
C ARG A 148 -13.73 -29.93 42.54
N CYS A 149 -12.65 -29.37 42.03
CA CYS A 149 -12.70 -28.22 41.13
C CYS A 149 -13.41 -28.57 39.81
N PHE A 150 -13.18 -29.76 39.26
CA PHE A 150 -13.87 -30.23 38.06
C PHE A 150 -15.36 -30.49 38.25
N GLU A 151 -15.77 -31.04 39.40
CA GLU A 151 -17.18 -31.27 39.75
C GLU A 151 -17.92 -29.94 39.94
N LYS A 152 -17.30 -28.99 40.64
CA LYS A 152 -17.82 -27.63 40.76
C LYS A 152 -17.94 -26.96 39.40
N LEU A 153 -16.95 -27.13 38.53
CA LEU A 153 -16.99 -26.59 37.18
C LEU A 153 -18.14 -27.18 36.37
N ASP A 154 -18.36 -28.49 36.39
CA ASP A 154 -19.47 -29.10 35.65
C ASP A 154 -20.83 -28.61 36.18
N ALA A 155 -20.99 -28.50 37.50
CA ALA A 155 -22.19 -27.92 38.10
C ALA A 155 -22.41 -26.44 37.73
N LEU A 156 -21.34 -25.67 37.56
CA LEU A 156 -21.40 -24.26 37.13
C LEU A 156 -21.69 -24.12 35.63
N LEU A 157 -21.18 -25.04 34.80
CA LEU A 157 -21.52 -25.13 33.38
C LEU A 157 -23.01 -25.42 33.19
N ASP A 158 -23.59 -26.32 34.00
CA ASP A 158 -25.02 -26.64 33.95
C ASP A 158 -25.90 -25.45 34.40
N LYS A 159 -25.39 -24.60 35.29
CA LYS A 159 -26.04 -23.35 35.74
C LYS A 159 -25.74 -22.14 34.84
N ASN A 160 -24.97 -22.34 33.76
CA ASN A 160 -24.52 -21.30 32.84
C ASN A 160 -23.75 -20.15 33.54
N GLN A 161 -23.10 -20.39 34.68
CA GLN A 161 -22.34 -19.37 35.42
C GLN A 161 -20.89 -19.32 34.92
N LEU A 162 -20.70 -18.72 33.74
CA LEU A 162 -19.45 -18.78 32.98
C LEU A 162 -18.24 -18.13 33.69
N GLU A 163 -18.45 -16.98 34.35
CA GLU A 163 -17.36 -16.26 35.05
C GLU A 163 -16.79 -17.08 36.22
N GLN A 164 -17.67 -17.67 37.03
CA GLN A 164 -17.27 -18.50 38.16
C GLN A 164 -16.64 -19.81 37.67
N GLY A 165 -17.16 -20.38 36.57
CA GLY A 165 -16.55 -21.54 35.91
C GLY A 165 -15.13 -21.27 35.44
N ALA A 166 -14.85 -20.08 34.88
CA ALA A 166 -13.51 -19.71 34.45
C ALA A 166 -12.52 -19.58 35.61
N LYS A 167 -12.93 -18.98 36.74
CA LYS A 167 -12.12 -18.92 37.97
C LYS A 167 -11.79 -20.31 38.52
N GLN A 168 -12.69 -21.29 38.38
CA GLN A 168 -12.42 -22.68 38.78
C GLN A 168 -11.42 -23.38 37.85
N VAL A 169 -11.35 -23.02 36.55
CA VAL A 169 -10.30 -23.52 35.64
C VAL A 169 -8.94 -22.98 36.04
N GLU A 170 -8.86 -21.68 36.33
CA GLU A 170 -7.62 -21.02 36.77
C GLU A 170 -7.12 -21.62 38.10
N LEU A 171 -8.02 -21.80 39.08
CA LEU A 171 -7.69 -22.47 40.35
C LEU A 171 -7.21 -23.92 40.14
N ALA A 172 -7.79 -24.64 39.18
CA ALA A 172 -7.34 -26.00 38.84
C ALA A 172 -5.97 -26.01 38.14
N GLU A 173 -5.63 -24.99 37.34
CA GLU A 173 -4.30 -24.81 36.75
C GLU A 173 -3.27 -24.49 37.84
N GLU A 174 -3.58 -23.57 38.77
CA GLU A 174 -2.71 -23.21 39.91
C GLU A 174 -2.47 -24.41 40.84
N LYS A 175 -3.51 -25.16 41.20
CA LYS A 175 -3.40 -26.36 42.04
C LYS A 175 -2.59 -27.47 41.39
N LEU A 176 -2.67 -27.60 40.06
CA LEU A 176 -1.83 -28.52 39.31
C LEU A 176 -0.35 -28.10 39.35
N ASP A 177 -0.07 -26.80 39.29
CA ASP A 177 1.29 -26.25 39.40
C ASP A 177 1.85 -26.32 40.84
N GLU A 178 1.00 -26.21 41.86
CA GLU A 178 1.37 -26.49 43.27
C GLU A 178 1.74 -27.97 43.48
N LEU A 179 0.98 -28.89 42.90
CA LEU A 179 1.28 -30.33 42.97
C LEU A 179 2.61 -30.69 42.31
N LEU A 180 2.93 -30.03 41.18
CA LEU A 180 4.23 -30.19 40.55
C LEU A 180 5.36 -29.73 41.47
N ARG A 181 5.22 -28.58 42.13
CA ARG A 181 6.26 -28.04 43.02
C ARG A 181 6.49 -28.89 44.27
N ASN A 182 5.45 -29.56 44.78
CA ASN A 182 5.51 -30.28 46.05
C ASN A 182 5.78 -31.79 45.92
N ALA A 183 5.62 -32.39 44.74
CA ALA A 183 5.63 -33.86 44.59
C ALA A 183 6.26 -34.39 43.29
N GLU A 184 7.35 -33.76 42.80
CA GLU A 184 8.05 -34.18 41.57
C GLU A 184 8.48 -35.66 41.57
N GLU A 185 8.82 -36.24 42.73
CA GLU A 185 9.28 -37.63 42.85
C GLU A 185 8.17 -38.69 42.76
N PHE A 186 6.91 -38.31 43.04
CA PHE A 186 5.81 -39.27 43.23
C PHE A 186 4.75 -39.25 42.13
N VAL A 187 4.77 -38.25 41.24
CA VAL A 187 3.77 -38.09 40.18
C VAL A 187 4.27 -38.69 38.86
N GLU A 188 3.62 -39.73 38.38
CA GLU A 188 3.89 -40.25 37.04
C GLU A 188 3.54 -39.21 35.96
N SER A 189 4.49 -38.96 35.03
CA SER A 189 4.34 -38.03 33.90
C SER A 189 3.06 -38.25 33.06
N LYS A 190 2.56 -39.50 33.00
CA LYS A 190 1.31 -39.85 32.30
C LYS A 190 0.06 -39.28 32.98
N VAL A 191 0.00 -39.29 34.31
CA VAL A 191 -1.13 -38.78 35.10
C VAL A 191 -1.22 -37.26 34.96
N TYR A 192 -0.10 -36.56 35.09
CA TYR A 192 -0.01 -35.11 34.83
C TYR A 192 -0.49 -34.75 33.43
N ARG A 193 -0.03 -35.49 32.40
CA ARG A 193 -0.46 -35.27 31.01
C ARG A 193 -1.96 -35.49 30.84
N ALA A 194 -2.55 -36.48 31.49
CA ALA A 194 -3.97 -36.76 31.42
C ALA A 194 -4.80 -35.62 32.05
N ILE A 195 -4.42 -35.12 33.22
CA ILE A 195 -5.10 -34.00 33.89
C ILE A 195 -5.02 -32.73 33.05
N ARG A 196 -3.84 -32.42 32.50
CA ARG A 196 -3.66 -31.26 31.62
C ARG A 196 -4.53 -31.35 30.36
N ILE A 197 -4.73 -32.54 29.81
CA ILE A 197 -5.66 -32.76 28.70
C ILE A 197 -7.11 -32.50 29.13
N GLN A 198 -7.51 -32.91 30.34
CA GLN A 198 -8.85 -32.65 30.85
C GLN A 198 -9.11 -31.17 31.13
N ILE A 199 -8.14 -30.45 31.74
CA ILE A 199 -8.20 -28.99 31.91
C ILE A 199 -8.38 -28.32 30.54
N ARG A 200 -7.57 -28.68 29.54
CA ARG A 200 -7.69 -28.13 28.18
C ARG A 200 -9.05 -28.41 27.54
N ARG A 201 -9.61 -29.61 27.72
CA ARG A 201 -10.94 -29.97 27.21
C ARG A 201 -12.05 -29.15 27.86
N LYS A 202 -12.04 -29.03 29.19
CA LYS A 202 -13.00 -28.23 29.95
C LYS A 202 -12.88 -26.73 29.62
N LYS A 203 -11.65 -26.22 29.50
CA LYS A 203 -11.33 -24.86 29.03
C LYS A 203 -11.88 -24.62 27.62
N ALA A 204 -11.65 -25.53 26.68
CA ALA A 204 -12.18 -25.41 25.31
C ALA A 204 -13.71 -25.43 25.26
N LYS A 205 -14.36 -26.27 26.08
CA LYS A 205 -15.83 -26.32 26.20
C LYS A 205 -16.38 -24.98 26.73
N LEU A 206 -15.77 -24.43 27.78
CA LEU A 206 -16.17 -23.16 28.37
C LEU A 206 -15.93 -21.99 27.40
N VAL A 207 -14.80 -21.96 26.69
CA VAL A 207 -14.52 -20.96 25.64
C VAL A 207 -15.58 -21.02 24.54
N SER A 208 -15.90 -22.21 24.03
CA SER A 208 -16.92 -22.37 22.98
C SER A 208 -18.32 -21.93 23.44
N GLN A 209 -18.69 -22.23 24.69
CA GLN A 209 -19.97 -21.78 25.24
C GLN A 209 -20.00 -20.25 25.44
N SER A 210 -18.94 -19.65 25.96
CA SER A 210 -18.82 -18.20 26.10
C SER A 210 -18.81 -17.48 24.75
N GLU A 211 -18.09 -18.00 23.75
CA GLU A 211 -18.12 -17.50 22.37
C GLU A 211 -19.52 -17.57 21.75
N ARG A 212 -20.27 -18.65 22.03
CA ARG A 212 -21.65 -18.79 21.57
C ARG A 212 -22.55 -17.73 22.20
N VAL A 213 -22.41 -17.46 23.50
CA VAL A 213 -23.17 -16.41 24.19
C VAL A 213 -22.84 -15.03 23.61
N VAL A 214 -21.55 -14.73 23.37
CA VAL A 214 -21.13 -13.48 22.74
C VAL A 214 -21.72 -13.32 21.34
N ASN A 215 -21.66 -14.35 20.49
CA ASN A 215 -22.21 -14.29 19.13
C ASN A 215 -23.74 -14.17 19.07
N VAL A 216 -24.46 -14.63 20.10
CA VAL A 216 -25.93 -14.53 20.19
C VAL A 216 -26.35 -13.19 20.77
N ALA A 217 -25.65 -12.71 21.80
CA ALA A 217 -25.96 -11.47 22.49
C ALA A 217 -25.55 -10.23 21.66
N LEU A 218 -24.43 -10.33 20.93
CA LEU A 218 -23.91 -9.26 20.10
C LEU A 218 -24.13 -9.56 18.61
N VAL A 219 -24.98 -8.76 17.97
CA VAL A 219 -25.23 -8.85 16.52
C VAL A 219 -24.72 -7.60 15.83
N ILE A 220 -23.71 -7.78 14.96
CA ILE A 220 -23.21 -6.73 14.06
C ILE A 220 -23.80 -6.96 12.66
N GLY A 221 -24.90 -6.24 12.38
CA GLY A 221 -25.56 -6.17 11.09
C GLY A 221 -24.86 -5.21 10.13
N SER A 222 -25.41 -5.05 8.92
CA SER A 222 -25.03 -3.93 8.04
C SER A 222 -25.53 -2.64 8.66
N LEU A 223 -24.61 -1.78 9.14
CA LEU A 223 -24.94 -0.48 9.74
C LEU A 223 -25.69 -0.55 11.11
N GLU A 224 -25.65 -1.66 11.83
CA GLU A 224 -26.28 -1.77 13.17
C GLU A 224 -25.45 -2.67 14.09
N ILE A 225 -25.27 -2.23 15.34
CA ILE A 225 -24.71 -3.00 16.45
C ILE A 225 -25.80 -3.12 17.52
N SER A 226 -26.37 -4.30 17.70
CA SER A 226 -27.37 -4.54 18.75
C SER A 226 -26.84 -5.47 19.84
N VAL A 227 -27.01 -5.05 21.09
CA VAL A 227 -26.83 -5.90 22.28
C VAL A 227 -28.21 -6.36 22.72
N LYS A 228 -28.54 -7.61 22.44
CA LYS A 228 -29.84 -8.18 22.81
C LYS A 228 -29.84 -8.51 24.30
N SER A 229 -30.78 -7.94 25.06
CA SER A 229 -31.07 -8.43 26.42
C SER A 229 -31.64 -9.85 26.32
N MET A 230 -30.95 -10.82 26.91
CA MET A 230 -31.39 -12.21 26.96
C MET A 230 -32.48 -12.38 28.04
N ASP A 231 -33.57 -11.63 27.93
CA ASP A 231 -34.71 -11.75 28.84
C ASP A 231 -35.70 -12.81 28.31
N GLY A 232 -35.25 -14.07 28.37
CA GLY A 232 -36.04 -15.25 28.03
C GLY A 232 -35.66 -16.43 28.90
N ARG A 233 -36.57 -16.84 29.79
CA ARG A 233 -36.48 -17.90 30.81
C ARG A 233 -35.36 -18.95 30.60
N ARG A 234 -34.41 -18.94 31.56
CA ARG A 234 -33.41 -19.96 31.99
C ARG A 234 -31.93 -19.66 31.72
N ASP A 235 -31.56 -18.67 30.91
CA ASP A 235 -30.15 -18.30 30.70
C ASP A 235 -29.86 -16.87 31.20
N GLN A 236 -29.60 -16.72 32.50
CA GLN A 236 -29.18 -15.45 33.13
C GLN A 236 -27.70 -15.10 32.85
N THR A 237 -27.17 -15.43 31.67
CA THR A 237 -25.81 -15.03 31.30
C THR A 237 -25.83 -13.66 30.65
N SER A 238 -25.33 -12.65 31.36
CA SER A 238 -25.07 -11.34 30.77
C SER A 238 -23.85 -11.41 29.85
N LEU A 239 -23.84 -10.57 28.79
CA LEU A 239 -22.70 -10.40 27.89
C LEU A 239 -21.40 -10.13 28.68
N GLY A 240 -21.48 -9.30 29.73
CA GLY A 240 -20.38 -9.01 30.64
C GLY A 240 -19.79 -10.25 31.32
N GLN A 241 -20.63 -11.18 31.80
CA GLN A 241 -20.13 -12.43 32.41
C GLN A 241 -19.39 -13.32 31.39
N ALA A 242 -19.86 -13.39 30.15
CA ALA A 242 -19.21 -14.15 29.09
C ALA A 242 -17.86 -13.51 28.68
N LEU A 243 -17.78 -12.19 28.61
CA LEU A 243 -16.53 -11.48 28.31
C LEU A 243 -15.50 -11.60 29.44
N ARG A 244 -15.91 -11.48 30.72
CA ARG A 244 -15.01 -11.73 31.87
C ARG A 244 -14.53 -13.18 31.94
N ALA A 245 -15.39 -14.13 31.59
CA ALA A 245 -14.99 -15.54 31.45
C ALA A 245 -13.96 -15.73 30.33
N LEU A 246 -14.13 -15.09 29.17
CA LEU A 246 -13.15 -15.17 28.08
C LEU A 246 -11.82 -14.47 28.42
N ALA A 247 -11.87 -13.38 29.19
CA ALA A 247 -10.68 -12.66 29.67
C ALA A 247 -9.84 -13.54 30.60
N THR A 248 -10.46 -14.12 31.63
CA THR A 248 -9.81 -15.03 32.59
C THR A 248 -9.24 -16.29 31.93
N LEU A 249 -9.89 -16.80 30.89
CA LEU A 249 -9.39 -17.96 30.13
C LEU A 249 -8.28 -17.61 29.11
N GLY A 250 -7.98 -16.34 28.89
CA GLY A 250 -7.01 -15.87 27.90
C GLY A 250 -7.48 -16.00 26.44
N ALA A 251 -8.77 -16.21 26.20
CA ALA A 251 -9.35 -16.41 24.86
C ALA A 251 -10.00 -15.14 24.27
N LEU A 252 -10.08 -14.05 25.05
CA LEU A 252 -10.69 -12.79 24.60
C LEU A 252 -10.01 -12.19 23.37
N ARG A 253 -8.69 -12.35 23.26
CA ARG A 253 -7.92 -11.86 22.10
C ARG A 253 -8.36 -12.54 20.80
N SER A 254 -8.54 -13.86 20.79
CA SER A 254 -8.97 -14.60 19.60
C SER A 254 -10.40 -14.24 19.17
N THR A 255 -11.28 -13.95 20.13
CA THR A 255 -12.67 -13.59 19.84
C THR A 255 -12.80 -12.17 19.28
N LEU A 256 -12.07 -11.21 19.87
CA LEU A 256 -12.06 -9.81 19.42
C LEU A 256 -11.34 -9.63 18.07
N SER A 257 -10.22 -10.33 17.87
CA SER A 257 -9.42 -10.24 16.64
C SER A 257 -9.99 -10.98 15.42
N GLY A 258 -10.89 -11.93 15.64
CA GLY A 258 -11.49 -12.72 14.56
C GLY A 258 -12.68 -12.03 13.90
N ASN A 259 -13.88 -12.46 14.26
CA ASN A 259 -15.11 -12.03 13.58
C ASN A 259 -15.61 -10.66 14.03
N PHE A 260 -15.33 -10.27 15.28
CA PHE A 260 -15.81 -9.02 15.85
C PHE A 260 -15.18 -7.80 15.15
N SER A 261 -13.85 -7.66 15.19
CA SER A 261 -13.14 -6.55 14.53
C SER A 261 -13.41 -6.49 13.03
N ARG A 262 -13.43 -7.63 12.34
CA ARG A 262 -13.70 -7.71 10.89
C ARG A 262 -15.11 -7.25 10.56
N ASN A 263 -16.13 -7.69 11.30
CA ASN A 263 -17.51 -7.26 11.06
C ASN A 263 -17.71 -5.79 11.43
N LEU A 264 -17.10 -5.31 12.51
CA LEU A 264 -17.12 -3.91 12.90
C LEU A 264 -16.53 -3.02 11.80
N LEU A 265 -15.34 -3.37 11.30
CA LEU A 265 -14.66 -2.60 10.25
C LEU A 265 -15.42 -2.63 8.93
N THR A 266 -15.84 -3.80 8.46
CA THR A 266 -16.46 -3.95 7.14
C THR A 266 -17.91 -3.50 7.07
N LYS A 267 -18.69 -3.67 8.15
CA LYS A 267 -20.14 -3.42 8.12
C LYS A 267 -20.58 -2.11 8.75
N VAL A 268 -19.72 -1.47 9.55
CA VAL A 268 -20.07 -0.25 10.30
C VAL A 268 -19.06 0.87 10.06
N VAL A 269 -17.78 0.66 10.40
CA VAL A 269 -16.77 1.74 10.38
C VAL A 269 -16.42 2.21 8.96
N LEU A 270 -16.11 1.31 8.03
CA LEU A 270 -15.78 1.69 6.65
C LEU A 270 -16.96 2.32 5.88
N PRO A 271 -18.22 1.83 6.02
CA PRO A 271 -19.38 2.51 5.45
C PRO A 271 -19.59 3.93 5.98
N ILE A 272 -19.39 4.18 7.28
CA ILE A 272 -19.47 5.53 7.87
C ILE A 272 -18.37 6.44 7.31
N ALA A 273 -17.15 5.91 7.14
CA ALA A 273 -16.04 6.65 6.54
C ALA A 273 -16.27 6.94 5.04
N GLY A 274 -17.03 6.10 4.33
CA GLY A 274 -17.31 6.26 2.90
C GLY A 274 -18.52 7.15 2.55
N ASP A 275 -19.54 7.23 3.43
CA ASP A 275 -20.75 8.04 3.19
C ASP A 275 -20.98 9.09 4.30
N PRO A 276 -20.73 10.38 4.03
CA PRO A 276 -20.93 11.47 5.00
C PRO A 276 -22.41 11.76 5.31
N GLY A 277 -23.36 11.10 4.64
CA GLY A 277 -24.80 11.21 4.92
C GLY A 277 -25.32 10.30 6.03
N LEU A 278 -24.50 9.39 6.55
CA LEU A 278 -24.86 8.48 7.63
C LEU A 278 -24.78 9.19 8.99
N ARG A 279 -25.68 8.86 9.91
CA ARG A 279 -25.64 9.30 11.31
C ARG A 279 -25.85 8.14 12.25
N VAL A 280 -25.21 8.21 13.40
CA VAL A 280 -25.33 7.22 14.47
C VAL A 280 -26.49 7.62 15.38
N ASP A 281 -27.39 6.69 15.63
CA ASP A 281 -28.50 6.83 16.58
C ASP A 281 -28.38 5.71 17.61
N ILE A 282 -28.35 6.10 18.88
CA ILE A 282 -28.14 5.19 20.02
C ILE A 282 -29.44 5.12 20.80
N GLU A 283 -30.17 4.02 20.64
CA GLU A 283 -31.40 3.76 21.38
C GLU A 283 -31.28 2.42 22.12
N ASN A 284 -31.55 2.39 23.43
CA ASN A 284 -31.76 1.17 24.24
C ASN A 284 -30.78 0.00 23.94
N ASN A 285 -29.47 0.23 24.08
CA ASN A 285 -28.40 -0.76 23.83
C ASN A 285 -28.26 -1.22 22.37
N THR A 286 -28.80 -0.46 21.42
CA THR A 286 -28.57 -0.62 20.00
C THR A 286 -27.96 0.66 19.43
N CYS A 287 -26.89 0.51 18.67
CA CYS A 287 -26.24 1.57 17.90
C CYS A 287 -26.59 1.32 16.43
N SER A 288 -27.53 2.10 15.90
CA SER A 288 -27.99 2.01 14.52
C SER A 288 -27.44 3.17 13.71
N VAL A 289 -27.03 2.91 12.47
CA VAL A 289 -26.49 3.92 11.55
C VAL A 289 -27.54 4.17 10.48
N VAL A 290 -28.26 5.28 10.61
CA VAL A 290 -29.41 5.63 9.78
C VAL A 290 -29.04 6.73 8.79
N ARG A 291 -29.51 6.59 7.54
CA ARG A 291 -29.43 7.64 6.52
C ARG A 291 -30.63 8.56 6.66
N ARG A 292 -30.44 9.80 7.11
CA ARG A 292 -31.51 10.80 7.20
C ARG A 292 -31.42 11.76 6.01
N GLU A 293 -32.53 11.93 5.30
CA GLU A 293 -32.68 12.94 4.24
C GLU A 293 -32.65 14.34 4.89
N SER A 294 -31.48 14.97 4.96
CA SER A 294 -31.37 16.35 5.40
C SER A 294 -30.35 17.07 4.52
N GLN A 295 -30.79 18.21 3.97
CA GLN A 295 -30.19 18.92 2.84
C GLN A 295 -28.80 19.56 3.07
N ASN A 296 -28.05 19.16 4.09
CA ASN A 296 -26.69 19.65 4.33
C ASN A 296 -25.80 18.54 4.89
N HIS A 297 -25.37 17.62 4.01
CA HIS A 297 -24.39 16.58 4.32
C HIS A 297 -23.00 17.21 4.52
N LYS A 298 -22.71 17.68 5.73
CA LYS A 298 -21.36 18.14 6.07
C LYS A 298 -20.50 16.92 6.37
N LYS A 299 -19.39 16.76 5.63
CA LYS A 299 -18.29 15.80 5.88
C LYS A 299 -17.75 15.87 7.32
N THR A 300 -18.07 16.93 8.06
CA THR A 300 -17.76 17.15 9.48
C THR A 300 -18.31 16.09 10.41
N ASN A 301 -19.48 15.50 10.11
CA ASN A 301 -20.16 14.62 11.07
C ASN A 301 -19.55 13.22 11.13
N VAL A 302 -18.68 12.85 10.18
CA VAL A 302 -18.11 11.50 10.08
C VAL A 302 -17.24 11.20 11.30
N PHE A 303 -16.40 12.14 11.73
CA PHE A 303 -15.53 11.98 12.91
C PHE A 303 -16.36 11.88 14.20
N ASP A 304 -17.35 12.76 14.38
CA ASP A 304 -18.24 12.75 15.54
C ASP A 304 -19.05 11.43 15.62
N ASN A 305 -19.54 10.93 14.48
CA ASN A 305 -20.24 9.65 14.39
C ASN A 305 -19.32 8.47 14.74
N LEU A 306 -18.08 8.46 14.24
CA LEU A 306 -17.11 7.42 14.56
C LEU A 306 -16.75 7.42 16.04
N ALA A 307 -16.54 8.60 16.64
CA ALA A 307 -16.33 8.75 18.08
C ALA A 307 -17.49 8.13 18.88
N GLN A 308 -18.74 8.43 18.52
CA GLN A 308 -19.93 7.88 19.17
C GLN A 308 -20.02 6.35 19.09
N VAL A 309 -19.63 5.75 17.96
CA VAL A 309 -19.57 4.28 17.82
C VAL A 309 -18.52 3.70 18.78
N PHE A 310 -17.33 4.30 18.86
CA PHE A 310 -16.28 3.81 19.75
C PHE A 310 -16.62 4.01 21.24
N HIS A 311 -17.25 5.13 21.62
CA HIS A 311 -17.78 5.34 22.98
C HIS A 311 -18.90 4.35 23.33
N PHE A 312 -19.78 4.02 22.37
CA PHE A 312 -20.80 3.00 22.58
C PHE A 312 -20.18 1.61 22.81
N ILE A 313 -19.11 1.28 22.08
CA ILE A 313 -18.37 0.02 22.27
C ILE A 313 -17.68 -0.01 23.63
N SER A 314 -17.02 1.08 24.04
CA SER A 314 -16.33 1.14 25.34
C SER A 314 -17.31 1.04 26.51
N GLY A 315 -18.43 1.76 26.47
CA GLY A 315 -19.41 1.78 27.55
C GLY A 315 -20.34 0.56 27.57
N SER A 316 -21.01 0.27 26.46
CA SER A 316 -22.10 -0.72 26.41
C SER A 316 -21.64 -2.16 26.19
N ILE A 317 -20.44 -2.36 25.64
CA ILE A 317 -19.93 -3.70 25.27
C ILE A 317 -18.73 -4.09 26.15
N LEU A 318 -17.77 -3.17 26.34
CA LEU A 318 -16.51 -3.46 27.02
C LEU A 318 -16.43 -2.96 28.47
N GLU A 319 -17.53 -2.46 29.03
CA GLU A 319 -17.66 -2.07 30.45
C GLU A 319 -16.53 -1.14 30.93
N GLU A 320 -16.04 -0.24 30.07
CA GLU A 320 -14.94 0.70 30.33
C GLU A 320 -13.60 0.04 30.71
N ASN A 321 -13.40 -1.24 30.36
CA ASN A 321 -12.15 -1.92 30.65
C ASN A 321 -11.04 -1.53 29.64
N ALA A 322 -10.04 -0.79 30.14
CA ALA A 322 -8.90 -0.33 29.35
C ALA A 322 -8.10 -1.47 28.69
N ASP A 323 -7.94 -2.62 29.38
CA ASP A 323 -7.21 -3.76 28.85
C ASP A 323 -7.95 -4.39 27.66
N TRP A 324 -9.27 -4.43 27.71
CA TRP A 324 -10.08 -5.00 26.63
C TRP A 324 -10.14 -4.07 25.42
N MET A 325 -10.18 -2.75 25.66
CA MET A 325 -10.03 -1.74 24.63
C MET A 325 -8.66 -1.83 23.94
N SER A 326 -7.58 -2.06 24.69
CA SER A 326 -6.24 -2.25 24.11
C SER A 326 -6.13 -3.53 23.25
N LEU A 327 -6.82 -4.61 23.64
CA LEU A 327 -6.88 -5.84 22.85
C LEU A 327 -7.68 -5.64 21.55
N LEU A 328 -8.75 -4.85 21.62
CA LEU A 328 -9.51 -4.44 20.44
C LEU A 328 -8.67 -3.51 19.53
N ALA A 329 -7.92 -2.58 20.12
CA ALA A 329 -6.98 -1.71 19.44
C ALA A 329 -5.94 -2.53 18.65
N ALA A 330 -5.32 -3.52 19.29
CA ALA A 330 -4.36 -4.42 18.64
C ALA A 330 -5.01 -5.22 17.48
N ALA A 331 -6.30 -5.56 17.60
CA ALA A 331 -7.07 -6.25 16.57
C ALA A 331 -7.47 -5.35 15.38
N ILE A 332 -7.82 -4.09 15.62
CA ILE A 332 -8.22 -3.11 14.59
C ILE A 332 -6.99 -2.54 13.88
N TRP A 333 -5.97 -2.18 14.66
CA TRP A 333 -4.76 -1.51 14.19
C TRP A 333 -3.59 -2.46 13.91
N GLY A 334 -3.77 -3.76 14.12
CA GLY A 334 -2.78 -4.77 13.77
C GLY A 334 -1.43 -4.62 14.50
N GLN A 335 -1.44 -4.16 15.76
CA GLN A 335 -0.20 -4.10 16.54
C GLN A 335 0.29 -5.53 16.83
N VAL A 336 1.44 -5.86 16.26
CA VAL A 336 2.19 -7.07 16.58
C VAL A 336 2.92 -6.80 17.89
N ASP A 337 2.52 -7.49 18.96
CA ASP A 337 3.27 -7.49 20.22
C ASP A 337 4.74 -7.84 19.94
N THR A 338 5.66 -6.93 20.24
CA THR A 338 7.11 -7.14 20.15
C THR A 338 7.65 -8.12 21.21
N THR A 339 6.79 -8.69 22.06
CA THR A 339 7.19 -9.52 23.20
C THR A 339 7.06 -11.03 23.00
N GLN A 340 6.50 -11.53 21.89
CA GLN A 340 6.51 -12.96 21.59
C GLN A 340 7.27 -13.29 20.29
N LYS A 341 8.56 -13.59 20.45
CA LYS A 341 9.32 -14.42 19.51
C LYS A 341 8.69 -15.81 19.41
N ASN A 342 7.65 -16.00 18.61
CA ASN A 342 7.25 -17.33 18.15
C ASN A 342 7.27 -17.37 16.61
N ARG A 343 8.39 -17.93 16.12
CA ARG A 343 8.56 -18.46 14.76
C ARG A 343 7.55 -19.58 14.54
N PHE A 344 7.10 -19.72 13.28
CA PHE A 344 6.18 -20.75 12.75
C PHE A 344 4.72 -20.51 13.18
N VAL A 345 3.87 -19.85 12.39
CA VAL A 345 3.32 -20.33 11.11
C VAL A 345 3.10 -19.16 10.15
N ALA A 346 3.95 -19.05 9.13
CA ALA A 346 3.66 -18.28 7.93
C ALA A 346 2.80 -19.16 7.01
N ASN A 347 1.47 -19.07 7.11
CA ASN A 347 0.58 -19.20 5.94
C ASN A 347 -0.91 -19.02 6.28
N ARG A 348 -1.58 -18.29 5.36
CA ARG A 348 -3.03 -18.17 5.15
C ARG A 348 -3.83 -17.26 6.09
N SER A 349 -3.55 -15.97 5.96
CA SER A 349 -4.51 -14.93 5.54
C SER A 349 -3.84 -13.61 5.89
N LYS A 350 -3.64 -12.71 4.92
CA LYS A 350 -3.38 -11.30 5.27
C LYS A 350 -4.48 -10.88 6.26
N PRO A 351 -4.18 -10.53 7.52
CA PRO A 351 -5.18 -9.88 8.34
C PRO A 351 -5.63 -8.63 7.57
N ALA A 352 -6.93 -8.41 7.45
CA ALA A 352 -7.44 -7.18 6.83
C ALA A 352 -6.88 -6.02 7.65
N THR A 353 -5.93 -5.30 7.06
CA THR A 353 -4.93 -4.50 7.78
C THR A 353 -5.48 -3.18 8.32
N PRO A 354 -4.82 -2.59 9.34
CA PRO A 354 -4.91 -1.17 9.73
C PRO A 354 -4.89 -0.17 8.57
N GLU A 355 -4.25 -0.54 7.46
CA GLU A 355 -4.03 0.31 6.28
C GLU A 355 -5.35 0.81 5.68
N ASN A 356 -6.43 0.04 5.75
CA ASN A 356 -7.70 0.45 5.13
C ASN A 356 -8.39 1.59 5.89
N LEU A 357 -8.34 1.63 7.23
CA LEU A 357 -9.03 2.67 8.01
C LEU A 357 -8.24 3.97 8.01
N SER A 358 -6.92 3.91 8.28
CA SER A 358 -6.08 5.12 8.25
C SER A 358 -6.05 5.74 6.85
N GLN A 359 -5.91 4.93 5.78
CA GLN A 359 -5.97 5.44 4.41
C GLN A 359 -7.36 5.97 4.05
N ALA A 360 -8.45 5.33 4.47
CA ALA A 360 -9.79 5.85 4.21
C ALA A 360 -10.04 7.19 4.92
N LEU A 361 -9.58 7.34 6.15
CA LEU A 361 -9.70 8.60 6.90
C LEU A 361 -8.82 9.70 6.27
N LEU A 362 -7.59 9.38 5.88
CA LEU A 362 -6.72 10.33 5.16
C LEU A 362 -7.29 10.71 3.80
N GLN A 363 -7.83 9.75 3.05
CA GLN A 363 -8.46 10.01 1.77
C GLN A 363 -9.71 10.89 1.93
N LEU A 364 -10.51 10.68 2.98
CA LEU A 364 -11.63 11.57 3.31
C LEU A 364 -11.16 12.99 3.65
N LEU A 365 -10.03 13.13 4.35
CA LEU A 365 -9.42 14.43 4.63
C LEU A 365 -8.89 15.10 3.35
N VAL A 366 -8.32 14.36 2.41
CA VAL A 366 -7.87 14.87 1.10
C VAL A 366 -9.06 15.26 0.20
N ASP A 367 -10.11 14.44 0.17
CA ASP A 367 -11.33 14.70 -0.61
C ASP A 367 -12.12 15.88 -0.04
N SER A 368 -11.97 16.19 1.24
CA SER A 368 -12.59 17.36 1.88
C SER A 368 -11.74 18.63 1.76
N LEU A 369 -10.50 18.56 1.25
CA LEU A 369 -9.71 19.76 0.99
C LEU A 369 -10.37 20.63 -0.09
N PRO A 370 -10.54 21.94 0.14
CA PRO A 370 -11.02 22.88 -0.87
C PRO A 370 -10.02 23.03 -2.02
N GLU A 371 -10.46 23.56 -3.16
CA GLU A 371 -9.58 23.90 -4.29
C GLU A 371 -8.96 25.30 -4.15
N GLU A 372 -9.53 26.15 -3.29
CA GLU A 372 -9.09 27.52 -3.03
C GLU A 372 -8.74 27.74 -1.55
N VAL A 373 -7.78 28.63 -1.29
CA VAL A 373 -7.35 29.07 0.05
C VAL A 373 -8.51 29.73 0.84
N SER A 374 -9.46 30.35 0.14
CA SER A 374 -10.69 30.93 0.70
C SER A 374 -11.57 29.90 1.42
N GLY A 375 -11.53 28.62 1.00
CA GLY A 375 -12.27 27.51 1.60
C GLY A 375 -11.62 26.93 2.86
N LEU A 376 -10.40 27.36 3.21
CA LEU A 376 -9.64 26.84 4.35
C LEU A 376 -10.36 27.10 5.69
N ALA A 377 -11.15 28.19 5.78
CA ALA A 377 -11.95 28.50 6.97
C ALA A 377 -13.02 27.43 7.26
N LEU A 378 -13.61 26.84 6.22
CA LEU A 378 -14.56 25.73 6.37
C LEU A 378 -13.83 24.43 6.74
N TYR A 379 -12.63 24.25 6.20
CA TYR A 379 -11.77 23.09 6.48
C TYR A 379 -11.23 23.09 7.91
N GLN A 380 -10.94 24.26 8.49
CA GLN A 380 -10.47 24.38 9.88
C GLN A 380 -11.44 23.72 10.88
N SER A 381 -12.75 23.79 10.62
CA SER A 381 -13.77 23.12 11.43
C SER A 381 -13.78 21.59 11.28
N ILE A 382 -13.26 21.05 10.18
CA ILE A 382 -13.04 19.61 9.95
C ILE A 382 -11.72 19.20 10.61
N SER A 383 -10.66 20.01 10.46
CA SER A 383 -9.37 19.78 11.10
C SER A 383 -9.49 19.71 12.62
N GLN A 384 -10.23 20.62 13.25
CA GLN A 384 -10.46 20.61 14.70
C GLN A 384 -11.19 19.33 15.16
N ARG A 385 -12.19 18.88 14.41
CA ARG A 385 -12.92 17.64 14.72
C ARG A 385 -12.08 16.39 14.51
N ALA A 386 -11.22 16.38 13.49
CA ALA A 386 -10.29 15.28 13.27
C ALA A 386 -9.22 15.20 14.37
N LYS A 387 -8.75 16.36 14.90
CA LYS A 387 -7.88 16.40 16.10
C LYS A 387 -8.61 15.89 17.34
N HIS A 388 -9.82 16.36 17.61
CA HIS A 388 -10.64 15.88 18.73
C HIS A 388 -10.91 14.38 18.65
N PHE A 389 -11.23 13.86 17.45
CA PHE A 389 -11.41 12.43 17.25
C PHE A 389 -10.12 11.64 17.52
N GLU A 390 -8.96 12.16 17.12
CA GLU A 390 -7.69 11.52 17.45
C GLU A 390 -7.39 11.55 18.95
N ASP A 391 -7.74 12.63 19.65
CA ASP A 391 -7.69 12.74 21.11
C ASP A 391 -8.62 11.71 21.77
N ASP A 392 -9.87 11.58 21.30
CA ASP A 392 -10.84 10.58 21.78
C ASP A 392 -10.31 9.15 21.59
N LEU A 393 -9.64 8.85 20.46
CA LEU A 393 -9.03 7.55 20.22
C LEU A 393 -7.86 7.26 21.18
N VAL A 394 -7.12 8.28 21.59
CA VAL A 394 -6.05 8.16 22.58
C VAL A 394 -6.63 7.96 23.99
N GLU A 395 -7.65 8.74 24.37
CA GLU A 395 -8.34 8.59 25.66
C GLU A 395 -8.97 7.19 25.81
N LEU A 396 -9.55 6.66 24.73
CA LEU A 396 -10.14 5.32 24.69
C LEU A 396 -9.10 4.19 24.63
N GLY A 397 -7.80 4.50 24.57
CA GLY A 397 -6.73 3.50 24.48
C GLY A 397 -6.71 2.73 23.14
N LEU A 398 -7.38 3.25 22.11
CA LEU A 398 -7.47 2.64 20.78
C LEU A 398 -6.22 2.89 19.94
N VAL A 399 -5.51 3.99 20.17
CA VAL A 399 -4.27 4.34 19.47
C VAL A 399 -3.24 4.79 20.50
N PRO A 400 -2.01 4.23 20.52
CA PRO A 400 -0.96 4.76 21.38
C PRO A 400 -0.54 6.15 20.89
N SER A 401 -0.20 7.05 21.81
CA SER A 401 0.20 8.43 21.52
C SER A 401 1.41 8.56 20.58
N THR A 402 2.10 7.46 20.28
CA THR A 402 3.22 7.37 19.33
C THR A 402 2.81 7.10 17.88
N MET A 403 1.56 6.70 17.61
CA MET A 403 1.05 6.35 16.28
C MET A 403 -0.08 7.28 15.83
N LEU A 404 0.09 8.58 16.03
CA LEU A 404 -0.83 9.61 15.53
C LEU A 404 -0.63 9.76 14.03
N VAL A 405 -1.69 9.59 13.25
CA VAL A 405 -1.67 9.60 11.77
C VAL A 405 -2.41 10.83 11.24
N LEU A 406 -3.41 11.33 11.96
CA LEU A 406 -4.21 12.48 11.55
C LEU A 406 -3.52 13.79 11.92
N SER A 407 -2.94 13.91 13.12
CA SER A 407 -2.23 15.12 13.54
C SER A 407 -1.09 15.53 12.60
N PRO A 408 -0.15 14.64 12.20
CA PRO A 408 0.90 15.02 11.25
C PRO A 408 0.35 15.49 9.90
N PHE A 409 -0.69 14.84 9.40
CA PHE A 409 -1.36 15.26 8.16
C PHE A 409 -2.04 16.64 8.31
N LEU A 410 -2.64 16.90 9.47
CA LEU A 410 -3.34 18.14 9.77
C LEU A 410 -2.39 19.32 10.05
N ASP A 411 -1.14 19.04 10.40
CA ASP A 411 -0.12 20.07 10.58
C ASP A 411 0.46 20.50 9.21
N ASP A 412 0.46 19.61 8.21
CA ASP A 412 0.93 19.87 6.82
C ASP A 412 -0.21 20.17 5.82
N VAL A 413 -1.37 20.66 6.27
CA VAL A 413 -2.57 20.88 5.43
C VAL A 413 -2.29 21.74 4.21
N GLN A 414 -1.48 22.79 4.34
CA GLN A 414 -1.17 23.66 3.20
C GLN A 414 -0.31 22.96 2.15
N MET A 415 0.60 22.07 2.55
CA MET A 415 1.38 21.27 1.62
C MET A 415 0.49 20.28 0.86
N HIS A 416 -0.49 19.68 1.53
CA HIS A 416 -1.47 18.82 0.86
C HIS A 416 -2.40 19.59 -0.07
N LEU A 417 -2.82 20.80 0.33
CA LEU A 417 -3.54 21.73 -0.55
C LEU A 417 -2.69 22.09 -1.78
N ALA A 418 -1.40 22.40 -1.57
CA ALA A 418 -0.45 22.69 -2.64
C ALA A 418 -0.36 21.55 -3.65
N GLN A 419 -0.23 20.32 -3.15
CA GLN A 419 -0.13 19.12 -3.98
C GLN A 419 -1.41 18.86 -4.77
N LYS A 420 -2.58 19.03 -4.14
CA LYS A 420 -3.89 18.87 -4.80
C LYS A 420 -4.06 19.93 -5.89
N ARG A 421 -3.74 21.19 -5.59
CA ARG A 421 -3.82 22.30 -6.55
C ARG A 421 -2.86 22.13 -7.72
N ARG A 422 -1.61 21.74 -7.44
CA ARG A 422 -0.62 21.33 -8.46
C ARG A 422 -1.17 20.24 -9.38
N SER A 423 -1.78 19.20 -8.81
CA SER A 423 -2.36 18.11 -9.60
C SER A 423 -3.50 18.59 -10.51
N SER A 424 -4.35 19.51 -10.04
CA SER A 424 -5.42 20.11 -10.84
C SER A 424 -4.86 20.91 -12.02
N LEU A 425 -3.93 21.84 -11.76
CA LEU A 425 -3.35 22.70 -12.79
C LEU A 425 -2.59 21.89 -13.85
N LEU A 426 -1.80 20.88 -13.44
CA LEU A 426 -1.11 20.01 -14.38
C LEU A 426 -2.09 19.13 -15.19
N HIS A 427 -3.21 18.73 -14.60
CA HIS A 427 -4.26 18.01 -15.31
C HIS A 427 -4.92 18.91 -16.36
N GLU A 428 -5.27 20.15 -16.03
CA GLU A 428 -5.81 21.13 -16.99
C GLU A 428 -4.84 21.36 -18.17
N VAL A 429 -3.55 21.58 -17.89
CA VAL A 429 -2.54 21.74 -18.95
C VAL A 429 -2.46 20.49 -19.82
N ARG A 430 -2.53 19.29 -19.23
CA ARG A 430 -2.54 18.04 -19.98
C ARG A 430 -3.75 17.94 -20.90
N GLU A 431 -4.95 18.28 -20.41
CA GLU A 431 -6.16 18.29 -21.23
C GLU A 431 -6.03 19.26 -22.41
N PHE A 432 -5.48 20.47 -22.18
CA PHE A 432 -5.24 21.43 -23.26
C PHE A 432 -4.26 20.89 -24.31
N VAL A 433 -3.18 20.23 -23.90
CA VAL A 433 -2.17 19.67 -24.81
C VAL A 433 -2.71 18.49 -25.62
N LEU A 434 -3.59 17.69 -25.01
CA LEU A 434 -4.24 16.55 -25.67
C LEU A 434 -5.39 16.96 -26.61
N SER A 435 -5.93 18.16 -26.44
CA SER A 435 -6.97 18.72 -27.31
C SER A 435 -6.45 19.12 -28.71
N ASP A 436 -7.39 19.50 -29.60
CA ASP A 436 -7.07 19.87 -30.98
C ASP A 436 -6.18 21.12 -31.08
N TYR A 437 -5.05 20.99 -31.76
CA TYR A 437 -4.03 22.04 -31.89
C TYR A 437 -4.35 23.12 -32.95
N HIS A 438 -5.55 23.09 -33.54
CA HIS A 438 -5.90 23.93 -34.70
C HIS A 438 -6.46 25.31 -34.34
N SER A 439 -6.85 25.53 -33.08
CA SER A 439 -7.39 26.82 -32.62
C SER A 439 -6.28 27.87 -32.53
N GLU A 440 -6.28 28.86 -33.42
CA GLU A 440 -5.30 29.95 -33.48
C GLU A 440 -5.85 31.27 -32.90
N LEU A 441 -5.00 31.99 -32.17
CA LEU A 441 -5.26 33.31 -31.60
C LEU A 441 -4.14 34.27 -31.98
N GLN A 442 -4.48 35.53 -32.26
CA GLN A 442 -3.48 36.55 -32.53
C GLN A 442 -3.01 37.23 -31.24
N VAL A 443 -1.70 37.25 -31.02
CA VAL A 443 -1.04 37.89 -29.87
C VAL A 443 0.00 38.90 -30.35
N GLY A 444 0.25 39.95 -29.58
CA GLY A 444 1.21 41.01 -29.90
C GLY A 444 0.99 42.24 -29.03
N SER A 445 2.07 42.99 -28.77
CA SER A 445 2.03 44.06 -27.76
C SER A 445 1.31 45.34 -28.21
N LYS A 446 0.53 45.92 -27.27
CA LYS A 446 0.57 47.36 -26.94
C LYS A 446 1.13 47.64 -25.54
N GLU A 447 1.49 46.64 -24.74
CA GLU A 447 1.99 46.85 -23.38
C GLU A 447 3.16 45.91 -23.04
N THR A 448 4.30 46.51 -22.72
CA THR A 448 5.38 45.98 -21.85
C THR A 448 6.19 47.18 -21.35
N VAL A 449 6.64 47.08 -20.09
CA VAL A 449 7.44 48.04 -19.34
C VAL A 449 8.59 48.60 -20.21
N ASP A 450 8.64 49.93 -20.36
CA ASP A 450 9.69 50.72 -21.03
C ASP A 450 9.98 50.43 -22.52
N GLY A 451 9.12 49.71 -23.24
CA GLY A 451 9.25 49.55 -24.71
C GLY A 451 10.49 48.78 -25.19
N LEU A 452 11.34 48.27 -24.30
CA LEU A 452 12.59 47.58 -24.64
C LEU A 452 12.40 46.13 -25.14
N LEU A 453 11.31 45.47 -24.75
CA LEU A 453 11.00 44.07 -25.09
C LEU A 453 9.56 43.95 -25.59
N GLN A 454 9.29 44.42 -26.80
CA GLN A 454 7.96 44.27 -27.42
C GLN A 454 7.82 42.93 -28.13
N LEU A 455 6.73 42.22 -27.84
CA LEU A 455 6.32 41.04 -28.60
C LEU A 455 5.77 41.46 -29.97
N GLU A 456 6.43 41.02 -31.05
CA GLU A 456 5.92 41.16 -32.41
C GLU A 456 4.54 40.47 -32.55
N LYS A 457 3.70 41.00 -33.44
CA LYS A 457 2.40 40.38 -33.72
C LYS A 457 2.61 39.00 -34.34
N MET A 458 2.08 37.96 -33.71
CA MET A 458 2.16 36.57 -34.17
C MET A 458 0.87 35.83 -33.83
N ARG A 459 0.69 34.65 -34.44
CA ARG A 459 -0.43 33.76 -34.13
C ARG A 459 0.06 32.60 -33.27
N VAL A 460 -0.64 32.31 -32.19
CA VAL A 460 -0.33 31.25 -31.23
C VAL A 460 -1.53 30.34 -31.06
N SER A 461 -1.31 29.11 -30.64
CA SER A 461 -2.40 28.20 -30.32
C SER A 461 -3.12 28.67 -29.06
N GLU A 462 -4.42 28.38 -29.00
CA GLU A 462 -5.21 28.56 -27.79
C GLU A 462 -4.66 27.72 -26.63
N CYS A 463 -4.15 26.53 -26.94
CA CYS A 463 -3.45 25.65 -26.00
C CYS A 463 -2.26 26.38 -25.34
N ALA A 464 -1.41 27.04 -26.12
CA ALA A 464 -0.25 27.75 -25.59
C ALA A 464 -0.65 28.93 -24.70
N LYS A 465 -1.68 29.69 -25.11
CA LYS A 465 -2.20 30.79 -24.30
C LYS A 465 -2.78 30.30 -22.96
N ARG A 466 -3.66 29.30 -22.98
CA ARG A 466 -4.25 28.73 -21.75
C ARG A 466 -3.19 28.13 -20.83
N THR A 467 -2.19 27.45 -21.39
CA THR A 467 -1.04 26.95 -20.62
C THR A 467 -0.31 28.10 -19.93
N LEU A 468 -0.08 29.22 -20.63
CA LEU A 468 0.54 30.40 -20.03
C LEU A 468 -0.35 31.04 -18.96
N ASP A 469 -1.67 31.06 -19.14
CA ASP A 469 -2.61 31.56 -18.14
C ASP A 469 -2.53 30.70 -16.85
N CYS A 470 -2.44 29.37 -16.96
CA CYS A 470 -2.18 28.48 -15.81
C CYS A 470 -0.84 28.77 -15.13
N VAL A 471 0.21 29.07 -15.90
CA VAL A 471 1.53 29.48 -15.37
C VAL A 471 1.43 30.78 -14.58
N TYR A 472 0.72 31.78 -15.11
CA TYR A 472 0.48 33.04 -14.41
C TYR A 472 -0.35 32.82 -13.13
N SER A 473 -1.42 32.02 -13.19
CA SER A 473 -2.23 31.66 -12.01
C SER A 473 -1.38 31.01 -10.93
N ALA A 474 -0.55 30.01 -11.27
CA ALA A 474 0.32 29.34 -10.32
C ALA A 474 1.34 30.30 -9.68
N LEU A 475 1.94 31.20 -10.45
CA LEU A 475 2.89 32.20 -9.93
C LEU A 475 2.21 33.26 -9.07
N GLU A 476 0.97 33.64 -9.39
CA GLU A 476 0.18 34.56 -8.58
C GLU A 476 -0.24 33.90 -7.26
N GLU A 477 -0.71 32.65 -7.28
CA GLU A 477 -0.98 31.85 -6.07
C GLU A 477 0.27 31.69 -5.20
N ALA A 478 1.44 31.46 -5.80
CA ALA A 478 2.73 31.40 -5.10
C ALA A 478 3.08 32.71 -4.37
N VAL A 479 2.76 33.87 -4.97
CA VAL A 479 3.00 35.18 -4.33
C VAL A 479 1.97 35.46 -3.22
N HIS A 480 0.68 35.17 -3.44
CA HIS A 480 -0.33 35.41 -2.42
C HIS A 480 -0.07 34.57 -1.15
N SER A 481 0.33 33.32 -1.30
CA SER A 481 0.71 32.47 -0.16
C SER A 481 1.90 33.01 0.64
N SER A 482 2.85 33.69 0.00
CA SER A 482 3.99 34.30 0.69
C SER A 482 3.64 35.50 1.56
N LEU A 483 2.52 36.17 1.26
CA LEU A 483 2.06 37.37 1.97
C LEU A 483 1.20 37.04 3.19
N GLU A 484 0.48 35.92 3.15
CA GLU A 484 -0.53 35.56 4.15
C GLU A 484 0.02 34.73 5.31
N THR A 485 1.14 34.02 5.15
CA THR A 485 1.64 33.10 6.19
C THR A 485 3.15 33.20 6.39
N THR A 486 3.55 33.72 7.55
CA THR A 486 4.94 33.77 8.02
C THR A 486 5.40 32.37 8.44
N GLY A 487 5.79 31.51 7.51
CA GLY A 487 6.40 30.22 7.88
C GLY A 487 6.47 29.11 6.85
N GLU A 488 5.79 29.21 5.71
CA GLU A 488 5.59 28.03 4.84
C GLU A 488 6.17 28.23 3.43
N GLU A 489 7.51 28.21 3.34
CA GLU A 489 8.25 28.27 2.07
C GLU A 489 7.89 27.12 1.09
N GLY A 490 7.37 26.00 1.63
CA GLY A 490 7.02 24.81 0.85
C GLY A 490 5.90 25.03 -0.18
N LEU A 491 4.83 25.73 0.18
CA LEU A 491 3.69 25.99 -0.74
C LEU A 491 4.13 26.86 -1.93
N CYS A 492 4.85 27.94 -1.62
CA CYS A 492 5.40 28.86 -2.62
C CYS A 492 6.32 28.11 -3.61
N GLN A 493 7.20 27.25 -3.10
CA GLN A 493 8.08 26.42 -3.93
C GLN A 493 7.31 25.43 -4.79
N VAL A 494 6.29 24.75 -4.25
CA VAL A 494 5.47 23.79 -5.01
C VAL A 494 4.74 24.50 -6.16
N MET A 495 4.18 25.68 -5.93
CA MET A 495 3.49 26.44 -6.97
C MET A 495 4.45 26.98 -8.04
N TYR A 496 5.62 27.48 -7.65
CA TYR A 496 6.66 27.87 -8.59
C TYR A 496 7.12 26.69 -9.46
N ASN A 497 7.36 25.53 -8.85
CA ASN A 497 7.71 24.31 -9.59
C ASN A 497 6.57 23.89 -10.53
N THR A 498 5.31 24.03 -10.10
CA THR A 498 4.14 23.72 -10.94
C THR A 498 4.10 24.60 -12.18
N ALA A 499 4.39 25.90 -12.06
CA ALA A 499 4.47 26.81 -13.19
C ALA A 499 5.54 26.36 -14.21
N ARG A 500 6.71 25.91 -13.74
CA ARG A 500 7.77 25.36 -14.61
C ARG A 500 7.34 24.03 -15.25
N ASP A 501 6.79 23.13 -14.46
CA ASP A 501 6.36 21.80 -14.91
C ASP A 501 5.25 21.90 -15.96
N SER A 502 4.35 22.88 -15.88
CA SER A 502 3.35 23.15 -16.91
C SER A 502 3.97 23.45 -18.29
N LEU A 503 5.05 24.25 -18.31
CA LEU A 503 5.77 24.57 -19.54
C LEU A 503 6.57 23.37 -20.06
N GLU A 504 7.20 22.61 -19.15
CA GLU A 504 7.92 21.39 -19.52
C GLU A 504 6.98 20.32 -20.06
N LEU A 505 5.79 20.17 -19.47
CA LEU A 505 4.75 19.25 -19.89
C LEU A 505 4.28 19.58 -21.31
N PHE A 506 4.01 20.85 -21.60
CA PHE A 506 3.68 21.31 -22.96
C PHE A 506 4.80 20.93 -23.94
N ARG A 507 6.05 21.28 -23.63
CA ARG A 507 7.20 21.05 -24.49
C ARG A 507 7.41 19.56 -24.77
N ALA A 508 7.23 18.70 -23.77
CA ALA A 508 7.43 17.27 -23.89
C ALA A 508 6.30 16.58 -24.66
N LEU A 509 5.05 16.97 -24.40
CA LEU A 509 3.88 16.25 -24.92
C LEU A 509 3.45 16.69 -26.31
N VAL A 510 3.45 17.99 -26.64
CA VAL A 510 2.94 18.48 -27.93
C VAL A 510 3.65 17.81 -29.12
N PRO A 511 4.99 17.68 -29.16
CA PRO A 511 5.69 17.01 -30.26
C PRO A 511 5.40 15.50 -30.37
N ILE A 512 4.95 14.86 -29.28
CA ILE A 512 4.62 13.44 -29.23
C ILE A 512 3.19 13.21 -29.69
N VAL A 513 2.24 13.97 -29.12
CA VAL A 513 0.81 13.86 -29.39
C VAL A 513 0.52 14.24 -30.84
N HIS A 514 1.05 15.37 -31.30
CA HIS A 514 0.79 15.93 -32.63
C HIS A 514 1.88 15.57 -33.64
N LYS A 515 2.64 14.49 -33.40
CA LYS A 515 3.81 14.10 -34.22
C LYS A 515 3.47 13.92 -35.70
N THR A 516 2.33 13.33 -36.01
CA THR A 516 1.88 13.09 -37.39
C THR A 516 1.63 14.40 -38.12
N LEU A 517 0.95 15.34 -37.46
CA LEU A 517 0.63 16.65 -38.01
C LEU A 517 1.88 17.54 -38.11
N LEU A 518 2.73 17.57 -37.07
CA LEU A 518 3.95 18.39 -37.04
C LEU A 518 5.05 17.92 -37.99
N ASN A 519 5.01 16.68 -38.48
CA ASN A 519 5.99 16.18 -39.44
C ASN A 519 5.39 15.95 -40.83
N SER A 520 4.08 16.19 -41.02
CA SER A 520 3.46 16.07 -42.33
C SER A 520 3.69 17.32 -43.16
N GLN A 521 3.64 17.15 -44.48
CA GLN A 521 3.74 18.26 -45.41
C GLN A 521 2.51 19.18 -45.36
N GLU A 522 1.33 18.60 -45.16
CA GLU A 522 0.05 19.32 -45.02
C GLU A 522 -0.04 20.10 -43.68
N GLY A 523 0.77 19.72 -42.68
CA GLY A 523 0.80 20.35 -41.37
C GLY A 523 1.68 21.59 -41.25
N LEU A 524 2.05 22.24 -42.36
CA LEU A 524 2.89 23.45 -42.35
C LEU A 524 2.34 24.52 -41.38
N CYS A 525 1.05 24.85 -41.48
CA CYS A 525 0.41 25.84 -40.61
C CYS A 525 0.54 25.48 -39.12
N THR A 526 0.31 24.22 -38.77
CA THR A 526 0.43 23.72 -37.38
C THR A 526 1.88 23.76 -36.89
N GLY A 527 2.85 23.42 -37.73
CA GLY A 527 4.28 23.52 -37.40
C GLY A 527 4.72 24.96 -37.17
N LEU A 528 4.24 25.91 -37.98
CA LEU A 528 4.48 27.33 -37.79
C LEU A 528 3.79 27.87 -36.53
N LEU A 529 2.60 27.36 -36.19
CA LEU A 529 1.89 27.68 -34.96
C LEU A 529 2.70 27.23 -33.74
N PHE A 530 3.17 25.99 -33.72
CA PHE A 530 4.05 25.46 -32.66
C PHE A 530 5.36 26.26 -32.53
N HIS A 531 5.95 26.68 -33.65
CA HIS A 531 7.11 27.57 -33.65
C HIS A 531 6.81 28.88 -32.92
N ASN A 532 5.69 29.53 -33.24
CA ASN A 532 5.27 30.76 -32.59
C ASN A 532 4.96 30.56 -31.11
N ASP A 533 4.32 29.45 -30.72
CA ASP A 533 4.03 29.12 -29.32
C ASP A 533 5.31 29.03 -28.49
N CYS A 534 6.34 28.39 -29.04
CA CYS A 534 7.64 28.32 -28.39
C CYS A 534 8.31 29.70 -28.26
N LEU A 535 8.20 30.57 -29.28
CA LEU A 535 8.71 31.94 -29.19
C LEU A 535 7.92 32.81 -28.21
N TYR A 536 6.61 32.58 -28.13
CA TYR A 536 5.70 33.23 -27.21
C TYR A 536 6.09 32.90 -25.76
N PHE A 537 6.25 31.61 -25.43
CA PHE A 537 6.77 31.21 -24.11
C PHE A 537 8.15 31.78 -23.83
N ALA A 538 9.08 31.70 -24.79
CA ALA A 538 10.42 32.24 -24.64
C ALA A 538 10.41 33.75 -24.34
N HIS A 539 9.47 34.51 -24.91
CA HIS A 539 9.31 35.92 -24.60
C HIS A 539 8.84 36.14 -23.16
N HIS A 540 7.76 35.47 -22.74
CA HIS A 540 7.23 35.61 -21.39
C HIS A 540 8.23 35.14 -20.32
N LEU A 541 8.95 34.05 -20.56
CA LEU A 541 9.99 33.53 -19.66
C LEU A 541 11.12 34.54 -19.36
N LEU A 542 11.43 35.46 -20.28
CA LEU A 542 12.40 36.53 -20.04
C LEU A 542 11.90 37.56 -19.02
N LEU A 543 10.57 37.75 -18.94
CA LEU A 543 9.93 38.76 -18.10
C LEU A 543 9.46 38.21 -16.75
N LEU A 544 9.11 36.92 -16.69
CA LEU A 544 8.53 36.29 -15.50
C LEU A 544 9.42 36.41 -14.26
N ALA A 545 10.71 36.06 -14.36
CA ALA A 545 11.64 36.21 -13.25
C ALA A 545 11.71 37.66 -12.74
N HIS A 546 11.74 38.64 -13.64
CA HIS A 546 11.77 40.05 -13.24
C HIS A 546 10.47 40.48 -12.53
N LYS A 547 9.30 40.01 -13.00
CA LYS A 547 7.99 40.37 -12.44
C LYS A 547 7.74 39.76 -11.04
N TYR A 548 8.20 38.53 -10.81
CA TYR A 548 7.84 37.76 -9.61
C TYR A 548 8.97 37.61 -8.59
N ARG A 549 10.26 37.67 -8.98
CA ARG A 549 11.39 37.42 -8.05
C ARG A 549 11.38 38.32 -6.82
N SER A 550 11.09 39.61 -6.98
CA SER A 550 11.03 40.56 -5.85
C SER A 550 9.82 40.37 -4.93
N LYS A 551 8.80 39.64 -5.39
CA LYS A 551 7.55 39.37 -4.66
C LYS A 551 7.57 38.03 -3.92
N MET A 552 8.62 37.22 -4.11
CA MET A 552 8.77 35.90 -3.50
C MET A 552 9.51 35.99 -2.15
N PRO A 553 9.34 35.00 -1.25
CA PRO A 553 10.07 34.92 0.01
C PRO A 553 11.60 35.00 -0.20
N PRO A 554 12.36 35.67 0.69
CA PRO A 554 13.80 35.92 0.52
C PRO A 554 14.62 34.64 0.31
N ALA A 555 14.25 33.52 0.94
CA ALA A 555 14.93 32.23 0.77
C ALA A 555 14.79 31.62 -0.64
N LEU A 556 13.72 31.99 -1.36
CA LEU A 556 13.41 31.46 -2.69
C LEU A 556 13.79 32.42 -3.83
N GLN A 557 14.09 33.69 -3.53
CA GLN A 557 14.40 34.69 -4.57
C GLN A 557 15.57 34.26 -5.45
N ASP A 558 16.56 33.56 -4.90
CA ASP A 558 17.71 33.07 -5.67
C ASP A 558 17.42 31.80 -6.48
N GLN A 559 16.35 31.09 -6.15
CA GLN A 559 15.91 29.89 -6.87
C GLN A 559 14.97 30.22 -8.04
N VAL A 560 14.37 31.41 -8.05
CA VAL A 560 13.45 31.87 -9.12
C VAL A 560 14.23 32.24 -10.38
N VAL A 561 14.46 31.23 -11.23
CA VAL A 561 15.09 31.36 -12.55
C VAL A 561 14.13 30.85 -13.62
N THR A 562 13.79 31.66 -14.62
CA THR A 562 12.95 31.23 -15.76
C THR A 562 13.67 31.33 -17.10
N VAL A 563 14.81 32.04 -17.12
CA VAL A 563 15.58 32.32 -18.33
C VAL A 563 16.30 31.07 -18.85
N ASP A 564 16.52 30.07 -17.99
CA ASP A 564 17.10 28.77 -18.31
C ASP A 564 16.24 27.96 -19.29
N LEU A 565 14.91 28.14 -19.28
CA LEU A 565 14.00 27.47 -20.22
C LEU A 565 13.97 28.14 -21.60
N VAL A 566 14.42 29.39 -21.72
CA VAL A 566 14.36 30.18 -22.98
C VAL A 566 15.14 29.52 -24.14
N PRO A 567 16.40 29.06 -23.97
CA PRO A 567 17.13 28.38 -25.03
C PRO A 567 16.41 27.12 -25.52
N VAL A 568 15.82 26.36 -24.61
CA VAL A 568 15.17 25.08 -24.90
C VAL A 568 13.92 25.28 -25.78
N PHE A 569 13.11 26.31 -25.48
CA PHE A 569 11.97 26.66 -26.33
C PHE A 569 12.41 27.22 -27.69
N ARG A 570 13.43 28.08 -27.74
CA ARG A 570 13.96 28.61 -29.00
C ARG A 570 14.55 27.52 -29.90
N GLU A 571 15.26 26.55 -29.32
CA GLU A 571 15.79 25.41 -30.05
C GLU A 571 14.65 24.57 -30.65
N SER A 572 13.61 24.29 -29.86
CA SER A 572 12.41 23.58 -30.32
C SER A 572 11.75 24.31 -31.48
N ALA A 573 11.54 25.63 -31.35
CA ALA A 573 10.99 26.47 -32.40
C ALA A 573 11.79 26.39 -33.70
N ASN A 574 13.12 26.56 -33.61
CA ASN A 574 14.01 26.58 -34.78
C ASN A 574 14.07 25.21 -35.47
N LYS A 575 14.04 24.12 -34.71
CA LYS A 575 14.08 22.76 -35.24
C LYS A 575 12.86 22.46 -36.12
N ILE A 576 11.65 22.77 -35.63
CA ILE A 576 10.41 22.54 -36.39
C ILE A 576 10.38 23.44 -37.64
N LEU A 577 10.69 24.74 -37.51
CA LEU A 577 10.71 25.66 -38.65
C LEU A 577 11.69 25.18 -39.74
N LYS A 578 12.93 24.85 -39.36
CA LYS A 578 13.93 24.35 -40.32
C LYS A 578 13.48 23.07 -41.02
N SER A 579 12.83 22.16 -40.29
CA SER A 579 12.31 20.91 -40.83
C SER A 579 11.26 21.16 -41.91
N HIS A 580 10.24 21.97 -41.62
CA HIS A 580 9.19 22.31 -42.59
C HIS A 580 9.73 23.08 -43.79
N ILE A 581 10.61 24.05 -43.59
CA ILE A 581 11.20 24.81 -44.69
C ILE A 581 11.99 23.91 -45.63
N ASN A 582 12.78 22.97 -45.10
CA ASN A 582 13.48 22.00 -45.94
C ASN A 582 12.53 21.07 -46.69
N MET A 583 11.44 20.61 -46.06
CA MET A 583 10.41 19.79 -46.72
C MET A 583 9.72 20.57 -47.85
N GLN A 584 9.36 21.84 -47.64
CA GLN A 584 8.73 22.67 -48.65
C GLN A 584 9.67 22.98 -49.82
N ILE A 585 10.94 23.29 -49.55
CA ILE A 585 11.95 23.47 -50.60
C ILE A 585 12.11 22.20 -51.42
N LYS A 586 12.20 21.03 -50.75
CA LYS A 586 12.34 19.74 -51.41
C LYS A 586 11.14 19.43 -52.30
N SER A 587 9.92 19.52 -51.74
CA SER A 587 8.70 19.24 -52.50
C SER A 587 8.50 20.19 -53.67
N MET A 588 8.78 21.49 -53.49
CA MET A 588 8.69 22.46 -54.57
C MET A 588 9.71 22.16 -55.67
N THR A 589 10.94 21.80 -55.30
CA THR A 589 11.97 21.40 -56.26
C THR A 589 11.55 20.14 -57.03
N GLU A 590 11.06 19.12 -56.35
CA GLU A 590 10.65 17.84 -56.96
C GLU A 590 9.40 17.97 -57.84
N SER A 591 8.45 18.83 -57.46
CA SER A 591 7.22 19.06 -58.22
C SER A 591 7.43 20.01 -59.42
N CYS A 592 8.25 21.05 -59.24
CA CYS A 592 8.42 22.09 -60.25
C CYS A 592 9.60 21.87 -61.19
N LEU A 593 10.67 21.18 -60.79
CA LEU A 593 11.91 21.01 -61.57
C LEU A 593 12.11 19.56 -62.02
N VAL A 594 11.08 18.97 -62.63
CA VAL A 594 11.13 17.62 -63.19
C VAL A 594 11.87 17.62 -64.54
N ALA A 595 12.72 16.63 -64.76
CA ALA A 595 13.40 16.41 -66.04
C ALA A 595 12.38 16.23 -67.18
N GLY A 596 12.64 16.86 -68.34
CA GLY A 596 11.77 16.77 -69.50
C GLY A 596 11.71 15.36 -70.09
N LYS A 597 10.62 15.06 -70.79
CA LYS A 597 10.54 13.86 -71.65
C LYS A 597 11.34 14.09 -72.93
N GLU A 598 11.79 13.02 -73.59
CA GLU A 598 12.69 13.09 -74.75
C GLU A 598 12.14 13.90 -75.94
N ASP A 599 10.81 14.08 -76.03
CA ASP A 599 10.12 14.76 -77.13
C ASP A 599 9.64 16.19 -76.83
N GLU A 600 9.90 16.74 -75.64
CA GLU A 600 9.39 18.08 -75.27
C GLU A 600 10.30 19.22 -75.76
N PRO A 601 9.73 20.35 -76.25
CA PRO A 601 10.50 21.54 -76.60
C PRO A 601 11.21 22.13 -75.38
N VAL A 602 12.54 22.03 -75.38
CA VAL A 602 13.43 22.37 -74.23
C VAL A 602 13.09 23.71 -73.60
N ILE A 603 12.90 24.76 -74.39
CA ILE A 603 12.68 26.12 -73.87
C ILE A 603 11.30 26.27 -73.27
N GLU A 604 10.25 25.77 -73.92
CA GLU A 604 8.90 25.85 -73.36
C GLU A 604 8.81 25.10 -72.02
N VAL A 605 9.53 23.97 -71.89
CA VAL A 605 9.65 23.23 -70.63
C VAL A 605 10.37 24.07 -69.58
N LEU A 606 11.55 24.64 -69.89
CA LEU A 606 12.28 25.49 -68.93
C LEU A 606 11.43 26.68 -68.47
N ILE A 607 10.77 27.35 -69.41
CA ILE A 607 9.88 28.48 -69.16
C ILE A 607 8.72 28.09 -68.23
N ASP A 608 8.02 27.01 -68.54
CA ASP A 608 6.91 26.51 -67.75
C ASP A 608 7.36 26.09 -66.34
N ARG A 609 8.48 25.37 -66.22
CA ARG A 609 9.03 24.91 -64.95
C ARG A 609 9.49 26.07 -64.05
N VAL A 610 10.18 27.08 -64.60
CA VAL A 610 10.56 28.29 -63.85
C VAL A 610 9.33 29.06 -63.39
N LYS A 611 8.30 29.22 -64.24
CA LYS A 611 7.03 29.85 -63.84
C LYS A 611 6.29 29.07 -62.76
N ARG A 612 6.33 27.73 -62.79
CA ARG A 612 5.77 26.91 -61.71
C ARG A 612 6.51 27.13 -60.38
N CYS A 613 7.84 27.19 -60.41
CA CYS A 613 8.65 27.54 -59.24
C CYS A 613 8.30 28.93 -58.71
N GLU A 614 8.15 29.92 -59.58
CA GLU A 614 7.74 31.28 -59.22
C GLU A 614 6.39 31.29 -58.49
N ASN A 615 5.38 30.64 -59.07
CA ASN A 615 4.04 30.56 -58.49
C ASN A 615 4.05 29.82 -57.15
N ALA A 616 4.80 28.71 -57.04
CA ALA A 616 4.92 27.96 -55.79
C ALA A 616 5.62 28.78 -54.70
N LEU A 617 6.62 29.59 -55.05
CA LEU A 617 7.28 30.51 -54.12
C LEU A 617 6.33 31.62 -53.63
N ILE A 618 5.48 32.15 -54.51
CA ILE A 618 4.45 33.12 -54.14
C ILE A 618 3.46 32.50 -53.14
N VAL A 619 2.94 31.31 -53.43
CA VAL A 619 2.00 30.60 -52.53
C VAL A 619 2.64 30.37 -51.16
N LEU A 620 3.85 29.81 -51.12
CA LEU A 620 4.57 29.59 -49.85
C LEU A 620 4.81 30.89 -49.08
N THR A 621 5.15 31.98 -49.78
CA THR A 621 5.35 33.29 -49.15
C THR A 621 4.05 33.80 -48.52
N THR A 622 2.91 33.63 -49.19
CA THR A 622 1.61 34.04 -48.64
C THR A 622 1.22 33.25 -47.39
N GLU A 623 1.50 31.94 -47.36
CA GLU A 623 1.25 31.08 -46.20
C GLU A 623 2.15 31.44 -45.02
N LEU A 624 3.46 31.61 -45.27
CA LEU A 624 4.42 32.00 -44.24
C LEU A 624 4.10 33.38 -43.65
N SER A 625 3.69 34.33 -44.50
CA SER A 625 3.36 35.71 -44.09
C SER A 625 2.12 35.79 -43.21
N ARG A 626 1.21 34.82 -43.31
CA ARG A 626 0.00 34.77 -42.50
C ARG A 626 0.30 34.43 -41.04
N SER A 627 1.32 33.61 -40.81
CA SER A 627 1.58 32.99 -39.50
C SER A 627 2.83 33.54 -38.79
N LEU A 628 3.93 33.80 -39.50
CA LEU A 628 5.21 34.13 -38.87
C LEU A 628 5.36 35.63 -38.53
N PRO A 629 6.12 35.96 -37.46
CA PRO A 629 6.56 37.33 -37.17
C PRO A 629 7.42 37.90 -38.30
N VAL A 630 7.41 39.23 -38.49
CA VAL A 630 8.06 39.90 -39.63
C VAL A 630 9.58 39.63 -39.65
N SER A 631 10.23 39.64 -38.49
CA SER A 631 11.68 39.40 -38.40
C SER A 631 12.07 37.97 -38.77
N VAL A 632 11.26 36.98 -38.36
CA VAL A 632 11.47 35.56 -38.66
C VAL A 632 11.11 35.26 -40.11
N LEU A 633 9.98 35.80 -40.60
CA LEU A 633 9.52 35.69 -41.97
C LEU A 633 10.62 36.13 -42.94
N ARG A 634 11.22 37.30 -42.73
CA ARG A 634 12.29 37.83 -43.58
C ARG A 634 13.47 36.86 -43.70
N ARG A 635 13.99 36.38 -42.56
CA ARG A 635 15.11 35.42 -42.54
C ARG A 635 14.75 34.10 -43.23
N THR A 636 13.51 33.66 -43.04
CA THR A 636 12.99 32.43 -43.65
C THR A 636 12.89 32.56 -45.16
N LEU A 637 12.33 33.67 -45.66
CA LEU A 637 12.22 33.97 -47.08
C LEU A 637 13.59 34.13 -47.75
N HIS A 638 14.57 34.75 -47.08
CA HIS A 638 15.95 34.78 -47.58
C HIS A 638 16.51 33.37 -47.77
N THR A 639 16.30 32.48 -46.80
CA THR A 639 16.80 31.10 -46.83
C THR A 639 16.11 30.29 -47.94
N VAL A 640 14.78 30.38 -48.04
CA VAL A 640 13.99 29.74 -49.10
C VAL A 640 14.39 30.27 -50.46
N GLY A 641 14.37 31.59 -50.65
CA GLY A 641 14.73 32.25 -51.91
C GLY A 641 16.13 31.85 -52.38
N ASN A 642 17.12 31.84 -51.48
CA ASN A 642 18.48 31.43 -51.83
C ASN A 642 18.55 29.96 -52.29
N ALA A 643 17.92 29.05 -51.56
CA ALA A 643 17.91 27.63 -51.90
C ALA A 643 17.23 27.37 -53.26
N VAL A 644 16.09 28.04 -53.50
CA VAL A 644 15.27 27.86 -54.71
C VAL A 644 15.99 28.43 -55.93
N VAL A 645 16.58 29.62 -55.82
CA VAL A 645 17.40 30.20 -56.90
C VAL A 645 18.57 29.26 -57.23
N GLY A 646 19.24 28.69 -56.22
CA GLY A 646 20.29 27.70 -56.43
C GLY A 646 19.80 26.48 -57.21
N LYS A 647 18.62 25.94 -56.88
CA LYS A 647 18.01 24.80 -57.59
C LYS A 647 17.57 25.11 -59.01
N VAL A 648 17.07 26.33 -59.26
CA VAL A 648 16.75 26.78 -60.62
C VAL A 648 18.02 26.89 -61.47
N ILE A 649 19.12 27.42 -60.91
CA ILE A 649 20.43 27.46 -61.58
C ILE A 649 20.92 26.04 -61.89
N ASP A 650 20.90 25.15 -60.91
CA ASP A 650 21.28 23.74 -61.11
C ASP A 650 20.44 23.08 -62.21
N PHE A 651 19.12 23.32 -62.21
CA PHE A 651 18.21 22.76 -63.21
C PHE A 651 18.52 23.26 -64.62
N ILE A 652 18.71 24.58 -64.81
CA ILE A 652 19.02 25.16 -66.13
C ILE A 652 20.39 24.66 -66.62
N THR A 653 21.41 24.69 -65.76
CA THR A 653 22.79 24.34 -66.15
C THR A 653 23.00 22.85 -66.37
N MET A 654 22.22 21.99 -65.74
CA MET A 654 22.29 20.53 -65.93
C MET A 654 21.26 19.97 -66.91
N TYR A 655 20.41 20.82 -67.49
CA TYR A 655 19.42 20.37 -68.47
C TYR A 655 20.13 19.87 -69.73
N LYS A 656 19.89 18.62 -70.12
CA LYS A 656 20.51 18.04 -71.32
C LYS A 656 19.72 18.47 -72.55
N GLN A 657 20.41 19.13 -73.48
CA GLN A 657 19.86 19.43 -74.79
C GLN A 657 20.04 18.20 -75.70
N ASN A 658 18.95 17.62 -76.21
CA ASN A 658 18.99 16.44 -77.10
C ASN A 658 19.28 16.81 -78.57
N GLN A 659 19.28 18.10 -78.91
CA GLN A 659 19.53 18.60 -80.25
C GLN A 659 20.99 19.09 -80.37
N ALA A 660 21.70 18.66 -81.42
CA ALA A 660 23.07 19.09 -81.72
C ALA A 660 23.18 20.51 -82.31
N ALA A 661 22.10 21.31 -82.22
CA ALA A 661 22.03 22.65 -82.77
C ALA A 661 22.14 23.68 -81.63
N THR A 662 23.05 24.64 -81.78
CA THR A 662 23.16 25.81 -80.92
C THR A 662 21.81 26.52 -80.79
N MET A 663 21.41 26.85 -79.56
CA MET A 663 20.15 27.57 -79.30
C MET A 663 20.03 28.83 -80.16
N MET A 664 18.87 29.02 -80.78
CA MET A 664 18.61 30.22 -81.59
C MET A 664 18.57 31.48 -80.72
N MET A 665 18.87 32.64 -81.32
CA MET A 665 18.89 33.91 -80.59
C MET A 665 17.55 34.25 -79.91
N ASN A 666 16.42 33.96 -80.58
CA ASN A 666 15.07 34.18 -80.03
C ASN A 666 14.77 33.32 -78.80
N GLU A 667 15.35 32.13 -78.75
CA GLU A 667 15.21 31.17 -77.65
C GLU A 667 16.01 31.62 -76.42
N LYS A 668 17.25 32.07 -76.64
CA LYS A 668 18.09 32.69 -75.61
C LYS A 668 17.44 33.94 -75.01
N LEU A 669 16.85 34.80 -75.85
CA LEU A 669 16.14 36.01 -75.40
C LEU A 669 14.91 35.67 -74.55
N SER A 670 14.15 34.64 -74.93
CA SER A 670 12.95 34.21 -74.21
C SER A 670 13.29 33.62 -72.83
N LEU A 671 14.35 32.80 -72.76
CA LEU A 671 14.87 32.25 -71.50
C LEU A 671 15.40 33.37 -70.58
N ARG A 672 16.14 34.33 -71.14
CA ARG A 672 16.65 35.51 -70.42
C ARG A 672 15.52 36.33 -69.80
N GLN A 673 14.47 36.59 -70.55
CA GLN A 673 13.33 37.37 -70.05
C GLN A 673 12.67 36.70 -68.85
N ILE A 674 12.54 35.38 -68.84
CA ILE A 674 11.92 34.66 -67.73
C ILE A 674 12.81 34.55 -66.51
N ILE A 675 14.12 34.35 -66.69
CA ILE A 675 15.05 34.35 -65.55
C ILE A 675 15.11 35.76 -64.93
N GLN A 676 15.05 36.82 -65.74
CA GLN A 676 14.99 38.18 -65.24
C GLN A 676 13.69 38.46 -64.48
N ASN A 677 12.53 38.04 -65.01
CA ASN A 677 11.25 38.15 -64.29
C ASN A 677 11.27 37.38 -62.96
N PHE A 678 11.78 36.15 -62.97
CA PHE A 678 11.91 35.33 -61.77
C PHE A 678 12.83 36.00 -60.74
N LYS A 679 13.97 36.56 -61.17
CA LYS A 679 14.88 37.32 -60.32
C LYS A 679 14.17 38.50 -59.65
N GLU A 680 13.46 39.32 -60.43
CA GLU A 680 12.72 40.48 -59.92
C GLU A 680 11.66 40.06 -58.90
N LYS A 681 10.95 38.96 -59.18
CA LYS A 681 9.95 38.41 -58.25
C LYS A 681 10.58 37.90 -56.95
N VAL A 682 11.71 37.20 -57.01
CA VAL A 682 12.43 36.75 -55.79
C VAL A 682 12.87 37.94 -54.96
N ILE A 683 13.36 39.02 -55.58
CA ILE A 683 13.76 40.24 -54.86
C ILE A 683 12.55 40.89 -54.18
N GLU A 684 11.42 41.01 -54.87
CA GLU A 684 10.16 41.55 -54.33
C GLU A 684 9.67 40.75 -53.12
N LEU A 685 9.77 39.41 -53.18
CA LEU A 685 9.31 38.54 -52.10
C LEU A 685 10.27 38.50 -50.91
N THR A 686 11.57 38.76 -51.11
CA THR A 686 12.59 38.60 -50.06
C THR A 686 12.97 39.90 -49.34
N VAL A 687 12.90 41.06 -50.00
CA VAL A 687 13.53 42.30 -49.50
C VAL A 687 12.56 43.48 -49.44
N THR A 688 12.51 44.15 -48.27
CA THR A 688 11.87 45.47 -48.10
C THR A 688 12.86 46.65 -48.16
N ASP A 689 14.17 46.42 -47.99
CA ASP A 689 15.22 47.45 -48.03
C ASP A 689 16.34 47.09 -49.02
N THR A 690 16.46 47.86 -50.09
CA THR A 690 17.23 47.56 -51.31
C THR A 690 18.76 47.58 -51.18
N LYS A 691 19.32 47.89 -49.99
CA LYS A 691 20.74 48.25 -49.88
C LYS A 691 21.73 47.08 -49.80
N ASP A 692 21.29 45.84 -49.57
CA ASP A 692 22.21 44.67 -49.45
C ASP A 692 21.57 43.34 -49.91
N VAL A 693 20.91 43.34 -51.08
CA VAL A 693 20.23 42.16 -51.66
C VAL A 693 21.22 41.01 -51.92
N SER A 694 22.42 41.33 -52.41
CA SER A 694 23.46 40.34 -52.77
C SER A 694 24.12 39.65 -51.57
N LYS A 695 24.14 40.28 -50.39
CA LYS A 695 24.61 39.63 -49.15
C LYS A 695 23.56 38.69 -48.55
N SER A 696 22.29 39.02 -48.73
CA SER A 696 21.16 38.30 -48.13
C SER A 696 20.80 37.03 -48.90
N VAL A 697 20.92 37.06 -50.23
CA VAL A 697 20.64 35.92 -51.13
C VAL A 697 21.81 35.77 -52.12
N PRO A 698 22.89 35.06 -51.73
CA PRO A 698 24.11 34.94 -52.54
C PRO A 698 23.87 34.41 -53.96
N ASN A 699 22.93 33.46 -54.12
CA ASN A 699 22.65 32.84 -55.42
C ASN A 699 22.02 33.80 -56.44
N LEU A 700 21.53 34.98 -56.03
CA LEU A 700 21.05 36.00 -56.98
C LEU A 700 22.20 36.58 -57.83
N LEU A 701 23.43 36.62 -57.30
CA LEU A 701 24.59 37.03 -58.09
C LEU A 701 24.88 36.00 -59.18
N ALA A 702 24.86 34.72 -58.83
CA ALA A 702 25.01 33.62 -59.77
C ALA A 702 23.90 33.60 -60.84
N LEU A 703 22.65 33.88 -60.45
CA LEU A 703 21.54 34.01 -61.40
C LEU A 703 21.74 35.20 -62.36
N THR A 704 22.32 36.30 -61.88
CA THR A 704 22.63 37.48 -62.71
C THR A 704 23.73 37.17 -63.72
N GLN A 705 24.77 36.45 -63.31
CA GLN A 705 25.83 35.97 -64.20
C GLN A 705 25.29 34.98 -65.24
N LEU A 706 24.37 34.10 -64.85
CA LEU A 706 23.67 33.19 -65.77
C LEU A 706 22.82 33.97 -66.79
N CYS A 707 22.08 35.01 -66.39
CA CYS A 707 21.38 35.88 -67.35
C CYS A 707 22.33 36.54 -68.36
N ALA A 708 23.47 37.09 -67.90
CA ALA A 708 24.47 37.71 -68.77
C ALA A 708 25.06 36.70 -69.76
N SER A 709 25.18 35.43 -69.37
CA SER A 709 25.69 34.37 -70.23
C SER A 709 24.85 34.07 -71.47
N LEU A 710 23.55 34.38 -71.41
CA LEU A 710 22.61 34.16 -72.52
C LEU A 710 22.77 35.20 -73.65
N ASP A 711 23.44 36.32 -73.39
CA ASP A 711 23.68 37.37 -74.38
C ASP A 711 24.84 37.01 -75.35
N TYR A 712 25.59 35.93 -75.08
CA TYR A 712 26.77 35.57 -75.87
C TYR A 712 26.43 34.76 -77.13
N ILE A 713 27.09 35.15 -78.22
CA ILE A 713 26.81 34.69 -79.58
C ILE A 713 27.68 33.47 -79.97
N SER A 714 28.93 33.37 -79.48
CA SER A 714 29.86 32.28 -79.80
C SER A 714 30.53 31.67 -78.56
N TYR A 715 30.96 30.41 -78.69
CA TYR A 715 31.64 29.67 -77.64
C TYR A 715 33.01 30.27 -77.26
N GLN A 716 33.75 30.86 -78.23
CA GLN A 716 35.02 31.54 -77.97
C GLN A 716 34.85 32.71 -76.98
N VAL A 717 33.84 33.57 -77.21
CA VAL A 717 33.54 34.70 -76.32
C VAL A 717 33.13 34.21 -74.92
N TYR A 718 32.43 33.08 -74.85
CA TYR A 718 32.09 32.46 -73.57
C TYR A 718 33.33 31.97 -72.81
N ASN A 719 34.25 31.27 -73.48
CA ASN A 719 35.49 30.77 -72.86
C ASN A 719 36.45 31.89 -72.43
N ASP A 720 36.56 32.96 -73.20
CA ASP A 720 37.40 34.11 -72.84
C ASP A 720 36.89 34.74 -71.52
N MET A 721 35.58 34.89 -71.35
CA MET A 721 35.02 35.45 -70.11
C MET A 721 35.07 34.50 -68.90
N VAL A 722 35.04 33.18 -69.14
CA VAL A 722 35.36 32.20 -68.09
C VAL A 722 36.80 32.39 -67.63
N SER A 723 37.74 32.59 -68.56
CA SER A 723 39.16 32.81 -68.25
C SER A 723 39.43 34.14 -67.55
N GLU A 724 38.65 35.18 -67.85
CA GLU A 724 38.68 36.49 -67.18
C GLU A 724 38.01 36.50 -65.80
N GLY A 725 37.36 35.40 -65.40
CA GLY A 725 36.72 35.26 -64.09
C GLY A 725 35.38 36.00 -63.94
N GLN A 726 34.71 36.36 -65.03
CA GLN A 726 33.43 37.09 -64.98
C GLN A 726 32.25 36.23 -64.46
N LEU A 727 32.40 34.90 -64.46
CA LEU A 727 31.42 33.92 -63.97
C LEU A 727 31.78 33.32 -62.59
N ASN A 728 32.47 34.08 -61.74
CA ASN A 728 33.00 33.62 -60.46
C ASN A 728 31.96 33.20 -59.40
N ALA A 729 30.67 33.55 -59.55
CA ALA A 729 29.61 33.16 -58.62
C ALA A 729 28.97 31.81 -58.98
N LEU A 730 29.22 31.29 -60.19
CA LEU A 730 28.82 29.95 -60.60
C LEU A 730 29.92 28.94 -60.27
N SER A 731 29.52 27.72 -59.87
CA SER A 731 30.48 26.63 -59.65
C SER A 731 31.05 26.12 -60.97
N LEU A 732 32.24 25.51 -60.94
CA LEU A 732 32.88 24.92 -62.12
C LEU A 732 31.97 23.91 -62.86
N VAL A 733 31.16 23.16 -62.11
CA VAL A 733 30.20 22.20 -62.67
C VAL A 733 29.08 22.92 -63.40
N GLN A 734 28.54 23.99 -62.82
CA GLN A 734 27.49 24.81 -63.44
C GLN A 734 28.01 25.53 -64.70
N VAL A 735 29.24 26.05 -64.69
CA VAL A 735 29.87 26.68 -65.88
C VAL A 735 30.03 25.66 -67.00
N LYS A 736 30.57 24.47 -66.71
CA LYS A 736 30.69 23.39 -67.71
C LYS A 736 29.34 22.92 -68.23
N GLY A 737 28.34 22.79 -67.35
CA GLY A 737 26.97 22.41 -67.73
C GLY A 737 26.33 23.46 -68.63
N LEU A 738 26.45 24.74 -68.28
CA LEU A 738 25.95 25.86 -69.05
C LEU A 738 26.60 25.95 -70.44
N GLY A 739 27.91 25.74 -70.55
CA GLY A 739 28.60 25.68 -71.85
C GLY A 739 28.03 24.58 -72.75
N LYS A 740 27.79 23.38 -72.19
CA LYS A 740 27.16 22.26 -72.90
C LYS A 740 25.70 22.54 -73.29
N PHE A 741 24.98 23.27 -72.45
CA PHE A 741 23.58 23.65 -72.68
C PHE A 741 23.43 24.74 -73.74
N LEU A 742 24.37 25.68 -73.85
CA LEU A 742 24.29 26.77 -74.82
C LEU A 742 24.89 26.41 -76.18
N PHE A 743 25.90 25.54 -76.21
CA PHE A 743 26.66 25.16 -77.40
C PHE A 743 26.79 23.63 -77.52
N PRO A 744 25.68 22.90 -77.77
CA PRO A 744 25.71 21.45 -77.95
C PRO A 744 26.46 21.09 -79.24
N GLY A 745 27.73 20.66 -79.11
CA GLY A 745 28.55 20.20 -80.24
C GLY A 745 29.98 20.75 -80.27
N GLU A 746 30.29 21.80 -79.52
CA GLU A 746 31.67 22.26 -79.31
C GLU A 746 32.26 21.55 -78.08
N GLU A 747 32.63 20.27 -78.24
CA GLU A 747 33.34 19.52 -77.19
C GLU A 747 34.82 19.92 -77.14
N ASN A 748 35.22 20.59 -76.05
CA ASN A 748 36.50 20.40 -75.36
C ASN A 748 36.37 20.77 -73.88
#